data_AF-A0A6V8DPJ9-F1
#
_entry.id   AF-A0A6V8DPJ9-F1
#
_cell.length_a   1.000
_cell.length_b   1.000
_cell.length_c   1.000
_cell.angle_alpha   90.00
_cell.angle_beta   90.00
_cell.angle_gamma   90.00
#
_symmetry.space_group_name_H-M   'P 1'
#
loop_
_entity.id
_entity.type
_entity.pdbx_description
1 polymer ?
#
loop_
_entity_poly.entity_id
_entity_poly.type
_entity_poly.pdbx_seq_one_letter_code
_entity_poly.pdbx_strand_id
1 'polypeptide(L)'
;MTDKRTMAIGIGVLLLLVNLGLIVTGFVDGQIESTVEGAVSDGMDGLDEDGKQDYTYDYDDAWLNVSSEKAYFANSISNLEDVQANGTDPEYEMIGPFIYYENTTREVLNFDYEDDTVTYTGYEIYEWCENCTWMDDEGVEHASVSGDTLTNQVNILWNTQRVAGMNTGIEYLEIFAQGMFAAQMIEFDLSNRAPSIWASDDISAMMTDTVTGDAALAGAYLAAGGSNDMASAFQNLEQSVMYDAVDPSNPDTCIALTCDIGPVIVAGMGAPDGGEVTQTRAALYGYGDRSEPELSAIDLGVYALAANTFLARGGGDEINNETPQLRERFQEVSGVNIINPDTLEFLLFDDFNGLLGTFTLSGVTLPGMVVGLLLPLQSGDYFTAMETYNVGLLTVVDIAGYAETWVGLGLLGSPTEFENILLGGQGTLTAGEWWMGAFGGLDPLAGTYIEVGLNIGDYVGMAALSAEKADFILNDENIGLKTTFSREFVYGELAGMSLPDENGVQSVWDDAYVANLYDIDEDSAAALRSWVGDFVFEVVMPVLITFLSGNTEYYSMPITHWLFGFSDAASASFGFFPWVSLETNLTFYGSDGIGTGDFSVYKMSTAGETKGQRLAQGYMNSDGDGLCDYDYGSDGVFIGYDLPCEDGQIYGMTEHLTWRAPHREDASLGLLTGHAGNSDTSLMGTIGGVSAPLASPSESFMVNVAGYAIASSVVGEETTFKGIPMVDHTVSLDPAQTQIQGKILGASNWVDALPGALPVYLGADIDMKVEPISNAVMYGKVKVTFHLDMRGTGSSDPVIGEDTMPVFEIHTYSEIADEDASDFNAQVTDNMGPFGWTNFGGSVGGILLVISVAQAMFYVIGIGLIAYGGLVMKDEDGESLIENQDE
;
A
#
# COMPACT_ATOMS: atom_id res chain seq x y z
N MET A 1 -30.65 26.29 15.61
CA MET A 1 -30.85 25.27 14.55
C MET A 1 -29.70 25.51 13.60
N THR A 2 -28.53 25.02 14.01
CA THR A 2 -27.99 23.66 13.70
C THR A 2 -27.18 23.79 12.41
N ASP A 3 -25.93 24.27 12.47
CA ASP A 3 -24.77 23.77 13.27
C ASP A 3 -24.44 22.36 12.76
N LYS A 4 -23.56 22.25 11.75
CA LYS A 4 -22.08 22.14 11.86
C LYS A 4 -21.63 20.81 12.50
N ARG A 5 -21.05 19.93 11.65
CA ARG A 5 -19.98 18.92 11.88
C ARG A 5 -19.84 18.17 10.54
N THR A 6 -18.76 18.30 9.77
CA THR A 6 -17.35 17.86 9.99
C THR A 6 -17.16 16.39 9.59
N MET A 7 -16.03 16.10 8.90
CA MET A 7 -15.58 14.80 8.35
C MET A 7 -16.36 14.30 7.12
N ALA A 8 -15.73 13.63 6.15
CA ALA A 8 -14.31 13.40 5.80
C ALA A 8 -14.32 12.82 4.35
N ILE A 9 -13.39 13.07 3.40
CA ILE A 9 -11.90 13.04 3.40
C ILE A 9 -11.34 11.61 3.64
N GLY A 10 -10.17 11.22 3.12
CA GLY A 10 -9.59 11.36 1.77
C GLY A 10 -9.83 10.02 1.03
N ILE A 11 -9.10 9.50 0.06
CA ILE A 11 -7.90 9.83 -0.75
C ILE A 11 -8.02 8.82 -1.96
N GLY A 12 -7.15 8.69 -2.98
CA GLY A 12 -7.49 7.75 -4.07
C GLY A 12 -6.53 7.67 -5.23
N VAL A 13 -6.39 8.76 -5.96
CA VAL A 13 -5.16 9.02 -6.75
C VAL A 13 -3.98 9.38 -5.83
N LEU A 14 -4.12 8.94 -4.58
CA LEU A 14 -3.20 8.86 -3.48
C LEU A 14 -3.26 7.45 -2.83
N LEU A 15 -3.56 6.41 -3.61
CA LEU A 15 -2.43 5.60 -4.02
C LEU A 15 -2.25 5.60 -5.57
N LEU A 16 -1.54 6.56 -6.17
CA LEU A 16 -0.40 7.31 -5.62
C LEU A 16 -0.08 8.55 -6.48
N LEU A 17 0.56 9.55 -5.87
CA LEU A 17 0.77 10.93 -6.34
C LEU A 17 1.38 11.08 -7.76
N VAL A 18 0.56 10.83 -8.80
CA VAL A 18 0.82 11.20 -10.19
C VAL A 18 0.04 12.46 -10.57
N ASN A 19 0.78 13.50 -10.96
CA ASN A 19 0.24 14.57 -11.78
C ASN A 19 0.08 13.98 -13.18
N LEU A 20 -1.04 13.33 -13.50
CA LEU A 20 -1.28 12.78 -14.86
C LEU A 20 -1.89 13.83 -15.80
N GLY A 21 -1.92 15.07 -15.34
CA GLY A 21 -2.20 16.19 -16.22
C GLY A 21 -1.06 16.35 -17.21
N LEU A 22 -1.42 16.45 -18.50
CA LEU A 22 -1.30 17.72 -19.24
C LEU A 22 -0.88 17.57 -20.72
N ILE A 23 -0.69 16.34 -21.22
CA ILE A 23 -0.69 16.03 -22.67
C ILE A 23 -1.80 15.02 -23.00
N VAL A 24 -2.07 14.09 -22.08
CA VAL A 24 -3.22 13.19 -22.13
C VAL A 24 -4.51 13.84 -21.56
N THR A 25 -4.49 15.15 -21.34
CA THR A 25 -5.69 15.95 -21.06
C THR A 25 -6.22 16.47 -22.38
N GLY A 26 -7.50 16.27 -22.67
CA GLY A 26 -8.13 16.82 -23.88
C GLY A 26 -8.32 18.34 -23.81
N PHE A 27 -7.72 19.01 -22.82
CA PHE A 27 -7.38 20.43 -22.84
C PHE A 27 -6.92 20.94 -24.21
N VAL A 28 -6.12 20.14 -24.93
CA VAL A 28 -5.67 20.47 -26.29
C VAL A 28 -6.86 20.61 -27.25
N ASP A 29 -7.94 19.86 -27.07
CA ASP A 29 -9.15 19.91 -27.91
C ASP A 29 -9.95 21.19 -27.69
N GLY A 30 -10.35 21.46 -26.45
CA GLY A 30 -11.04 22.71 -26.12
C GLY A 30 -10.17 23.96 -26.29
N GLN A 31 -8.84 23.83 -26.42
CA GLN A 31 -7.95 24.94 -26.77
C GLN A 31 -7.66 25.04 -28.26
N ILE A 32 -7.52 23.98 -29.05
CA ILE A 32 -7.30 24.17 -30.49
C ILE A 32 -8.58 24.76 -31.12
N GLU A 33 -9.78 24.41 -30.63
CA GLU A 33 -11.04 25.03 -31.04
C GLU A 33 -11.14 26.52 -30.61
N SER A 34 -10.71 26.90 -29.40
CA SER A 34 -10.82 28.30 -28.90
C SER A 34 -9.61 29.21 -29.15
N THR A 35 -8.41 28.64 -29.27
CA THR A 35 -7.13 29.37 -29.18
C THR A 35 -6.48 29.58 -30.54
N VAL A 36 -6.93 28.94 -31.62
CA VAL A 36 -6.38 29.23 -32.96
C VAL A 36 -6.82 30.60 -33.48
N GLU A 37 -8.04 31.08 -33.16
CA GLU A 37 -8.38 32.49 -33.36
C GLU A 37 -7.65 33.40 -32.36
N GLY A 38 -7.70 33.08 -31.05
CA GLY A 38 -7.15 33.94 -29.99
C GLY A 38 -5.61 34.12 -30.03
N ALA A 39 -4.84 33.09 -30.37
CA ALA A 39 -3.37 33.17 -30.47
C ALA A 39 -2.90 34.01 -31.68
N VAL A 40 -3.76 34.25 -32.66
CA VAL A 40 -3.49 35.08 -33.84
C VAL A 40 -3.95 36.52 -33.65
N SER A 41 -5.04 36.74 -32.90
CA SER A 41 -5.62 38.07 -32.66
C SER A 41 -5.01 38.79 -31.46
N ASP A 42 -4.94 38.10 -30.31
CA ASP A 42 -4.99 38.76 -28.99
C ASP A 42 -3.71 38.50 -28.17
N GLY A 43 -3.38 37.21 -27.98
CA GLY A 43 -2.10 36.76 -27.45
C GLY A 43 -1.96 36.79 -25.92
N MET A 44 -1.47 35.68 -25.35
CA MET A 44 -1.43 35.33 -23.90
C MET A 44 -0.72 36.29 -22.89
N ASP A 45 -0.42 37.55 -23.24
CA ASP A 45 0.35 38.50 -22.41
C ASP A 45 -0.47 39.41 -21.47
N GLY A 46 -1.80 39.26 -21.45
CA GLY A 46 -2.72 39.94 -20.52
C GLY A 46 -3.15 41.33 -20.99
N LEU A 47 -3.14 41.60 -22.30
CA LEU A 47 -3.39 42.93 -22.86
C LEU A 47 -4.66 42.94 -23.74
N ASP A 48 -5.53 43.93 -23.53
CA ASP A 48 -6.68 44.16 -24.42
C ASP A 48 -6.28 44.68 -25.82
N GLU A 49 -7.20 44.71 -26.79
CA GLU A 49 -6.99 45.22 -28.17
C GLU A 49 -6.32 46.62 -28.24
N ASP A 50 -6.47 47.45 -27.21
CA ASP A 50 -5.93 48.80 -27.08
C ASP A 50 -4.51 48.82 -26.43
N GLY A 51 -4.00 47.68 -25.98
CA GLY A 51 -2.74 47.49 -25.26
C GLY A 51 -2.80 47.86 -23.78
N LYS A 52 -3.93 47.69 -23.10
CA LYS A 52 -4.08 47.89 -21.64
C LYS A 52 -4.08 46.56 -20.90
N GLN A 53 -3.54 46.57 -19.69
CA GLN A 53 -3.55 45.44 -18.75
C GLN A 53 -4.98 45.01 -18.39
N ASP A 54 -5.43 43.90 -18.97
CA ASP A 54 -6.67 43.20 -18.65
C ASP A 54 -6.54 41.72 -19.01
N TYR A 55 -6.03 40.91 -18.09
CA TYR A 55 -5.85 39.47 -18.29
C TYR A 55 -7.19 38.72 -18.49
N THR A 56 -8.34 39.33 -18.19
CA THR A 56 -9.64 38.67 -18.44
C THR A 56 -10.01 38.63 -19.92
N TYR A 57 -9.19 39.28 -20.77
CA TYR A 57 -9.25 39.19 -22.23
C TYR A 57 -8.70 37.84 -22.74
N ASP A 58 -7.51 37.42 -22.30
CA ASP A 58 -6.88 36.17 -22.75
C ASP A 58 -7.26 34.93 -21.91
N TYR A 59 -7.64 35.15 -20.64
CA TYR A 59 -7.98 34.11 -19.67
C TYR A 59 -9.48 34.21 -19.33
N ASP A 60 -10.31 34.05 -20.35
CA ASP A 60 -11.76 34.19 -20.32
C ASP A 60 -12.50 32.93 -19.82
N ASP A 61 -13.83 32.86 -19.94
CA ASP A 61 -14.61 31.70 -19.51
C ASP A 61 -14.29 30.42 -20.31
N ALA A 62 -13.91 30.53 -21.58
CA ALA A 62 -13.49 29.40 -22.40
C ALA A 62 -12.10 28.88 -22.01
N TRP A 63 -11.20 29.74 -21.54
CA TRP A 63 -9.96 29.29 -20.91
C TRP A 63 -10.17 28.76 -19.48
N LEU A 64 -11.08 29.35 -18.70
CA LEU A 64 -11.32 28.95 -17.30
C LEU A 64 -12.08 27.63 -17.19
N ASN A 65 -12.98 27.32 -18.14
CA ASN A 65 -13.81 26.13 -18.15
C ASN A 65 -13.68 25.38 -19.48
N VAL A 66 -12.91 24.28 -19.48
CA VAL A 66 -12.63 23.47 -20.67
C VAL A 66 -13.25 22.08 -20.51
N SER A 67 -13.90 21.57 -21.56
CA SER A 67 -14.39 20.19 -21.63
C SER A 67 -13.73 19.45 -22.79
N SER A 68 -13.52 18.15 -22.66
CA SER A 68 -12.87 17.33 -23.70
C SER A 68 -13.12 15.83 -23.54
N GLU A 69 -12.92 15.04 -24.60
CA GLU A 69 -13.11 13.58 -24.55
C GLU A 69 -11.79 12.82 -24.33
N LYS A 70 -11.82 11.83 -23.43
CA LYS A 70 -10.75 10.82 -23.27
C LYS A 70 -11.28 9.41 -23.49
N ALA A 71 -10.52 8.59 -24.22
CA ALA A 71 -10.79 7.17 -24.39
C ALA A 71 -9.80 6.31 -23.59
N TYR A 72 -10.32 5.54 -22.64
CA TYR A 72 -9.54 4.60 -21.84
C TYR A 72 -9.73 3.17 -22.33
N PHE A 73 -8.68 2.36 -22.23
CA PHE A 73 -8.70 0.92 -22.46
C PHE A 73 -7.98 0.20 -21.32
N ALA A 74 -8.44 -1.01 -21.01
CA ALA A 74 -7.82 -1.89 -20.03
C ALA A 74 -7.61 -3.28 -20.61
N ASN A 75 -6.45 -3.90 -20.36
CA ASN A 75 -6.23 -5.31 -20.67
C ASN A 75 -6.67 -6.14 -19.47
N SER A 76 -7.92 -6.64 -19.52
CA SER A 76 -8.57 -7.35 -18.43
C SER A 76 -8.21 -8.83 -18.42
N ILE A 77 -7.98 -9.41 -17.24
CA ILE A 77 -7.74 -10.85 -17.06
C ILE A 77 -9.02 -11.64 -17.38
N SER A 78 -9.01 -12.40 -18.46
CA SER A 78 -10.15 -13.18 -18.95
C SER A 78 -10.35 -14.51 -18.21
N ASN A 79 -9.28 -15.07 -17.63
CA ASN A 79 -9.26 -16.35 -16.91
C ASN A 79 -9.14 -16.20 -15.38
N LEU A 80 -9.60 -15.08 -14.80
CA LEU A 80 -9.38 -14.72 -13.38
C LEU A 80 -9.69 -15.84 -12.37
N GLU A 81 -10.78 -16.59 -12.56
CA GLU A 81 -11.15 -17.71 -11.68
C GLU A 81 -10.07 -18.82 -11.64
N ASP A 82 -9.39 -19.06 -12.77
CA ASP A 82 -8.35 -20.09 -12.90
C ASP A 82 -7.00 -19.59 -12.34
N VAL A 83 -6.68 -18.31 -12.56
CA VAL A 83 -5.51 -17.63 -11.96
C VAL A 83 -5.61 -17.71 -10.43
N GLN A 84 -6.74 -17.29 -9.86
CA GLN A 84 -6.96 -17.28 -8.40
C GLN A 84 -7.04 -18.68 -7.79
N ALA A 85 -7.62 -19.67 -8.49
CA ALA A 85 -7.83 -21.01 -7.92
C ALA A 85 -6.67 -21.99 -8.14
N ASN A 86 -5.95 -21.86 -9.25
CA ASN A 86 -4.94 -22.83 -9.70
C ASN A 86 -3.55 -22.22 -9.95
N GLY A 87 -3.39 -20.89 -9.85
CA GLY A 87 -2.11 -20.21 -10.11
C GLY A 87 -1.65 -20.34 -11.56
N THR A 88 -2.58 -20.31 -12.51
CA THR A 88 -2.25 -20.34 -13.95
C THR A 88 -1.89 -18.95 -14.46
N ASP A 89 -1.11 -18.90 -15.55
CA ASP A 89 -0.70 -17.64 -16.18
C ASP A 89 -1.95 -16.84 -16.62
N PRO A 90 -2.02 -15.52 -16.35
CA PRO A 90 -3.16 -14.71 -16.73
C PRO A 90 -3.25 -14.48 -18.26
N GLU A 91 -4.45 -14.69 -18.82
CA GLU A 91 -4.79 -14.45 -20.22
C GLU A 91 -5.54 -13.12 -20.35
N TYR A 92 -5.02 -12.19 -21.14
CA TYR A 92 -5.54 -10.81 -21.22
C TYR A 92 -6.39 -10.52 -22.46
N GLU A 93 -7.49 -9.80 -22.27
CA GLU A 93 -8.36 -9.28 -23.33
C GLU A 93 -8.51 -7.75 -23.18
N MET A 94 -8.23 -7.00 -24.26
CA MET A 94 -8.39 -5.55 -24.27
C MET A 94 -9.88 -5.19 -24.30
N ILE A 95 -10.33 -4.41 -23.32
CA ILE A 95 -11.69 -3.90 -23.20
C ILE A 95 -11.69 -2.36 -23.21
N GLY A 96 -12.72 -1.79 -23.84
CA GLY A 96 -12.85 -0.37 -24.13
C GLY A 96 -13.49 -0.16 -25.52
N PRO A 97 -13.54 1.08 -26.04
CA PRO A 97 -13.14 2.32 -25.38
C PRO A 97 -14.12 2.68 -24.26
N PHE A 98 -13.63 3.12 -23.11
CA PHE A 98 -14.45 3.79 -22.10
C PHE A 98 -14.27 5.30 -22.27
N ILE A 99 -15.29 6.00 -22.73
CA ILE A 99 -15.17 7.42 -23.10
C ILE A 99 -15.79 8.30 -22.02
N TYR A 100 -15.02 9.28 -21.53
CA TYR A 100 -15.44 10.24 -20.52
C TYR A 100 -15.20 11.67 -21.00
N TYR A 101 -16.10 12.59 -20.63
CA TYR A 101 -15.84 14.02 -20.67
C TYR A 101 -14.98 14.41 -19.46
N GLU A 102 -13.81 14.99 -19.70
CA GLU A 102 -12.97 15.68 -18.73
C GLU A 102 -13.39 17.16 -18.68
N ASN A 103 -14.08 17.56 -17.63
CA ASN A 103 -14.46 18.96 -17.37
C ASN A 103 -13.44 19.59 -16.42
N THR A 104 -12.53 20.43 -16.94
CA THR A 104 -11.56 21.21 -16.17
C THR A 104 -12.13 22.57 -15.77
N THR A 105 -12.07 22.92 -14.49
CA THR A 105 -12.35 24.28 -13.98
C THR A 105 -11.09 24.90 -13.39
N ARG A 106 -10.87 26.20 -13.61
CA ARG A 106 -9.67 26.94 -13.17
C ARG A 106 -9.99 28.24 -12.46
N GLU A 107 -9.00 28.71 -11.71
CA GLU A 107 -8.99 30.05 -11.11
C GLU A 107 -7.60 30.70 -11.27
N VAL A 108 -7.56 31.92 -11.80
CA VAL A 108 -6.33 32.73 -11.84
C VAL A 108 -6.08 33.33 -10.45
N LEU A 109 -5.01 32.88 -9.81
CA LEU A 109 -4.62 33.29 -8.46
C LEU A 109 -3.80 34.59 -8.45
N ASN A 110 -2.94 34.76 -9.45
CA ASN A 110 -2.13 35.95 -9.62
C ASN A 110 -1.73 36.12 -11.10
N PHE A 111 -1.68 37.38 -11.57
CA PHE A 111 -1.11 37.74 -12.86
C PHE A 111 -0.07 38.84 -12.65
N ASP A 112 1.18 38.56 -13.01
CA ASP A 112 2.31 39.46 -12.81
C ASP A 112 2.80 40.01 -14.16
N TYR A 113 2.55 41.30 -14.38
CA TYR A 113 2.96 42.06 -15.56
C TYR A 113 4.40 42.64 -15.46
N GLU A 114 5.11 42.46 -14.35
CA GLU A 114 6.52 42.84 -14.23
C GLU A 114 7.44 41.64 -14.45
N ASP A 115 7.03 40.46 -13.97
CA ASP A 115 7.73 39.18 -14.19
C ASP A 115 7.28 38.42 -15.46
N ASP A 116 6.26 38.90 -16.17
CA ASP A 116 5.61 38.24 -17.33
C ASP A 116 5.15 36.80 -17.01
N THR A 117 4.36 36.64 -15.93
CA THR A 117 3.87 35.31 -15.51
C THR A 117 2.43 35.30 -14.99
N VAL A 118 1.73 34.18 -15.22
CA VAL A 118 0.42 33.88 -14.62
C VAL A 118 0.56 32.69 -13.66
N THR A 119 -0.15 32.76 -12.53
CA THR A 119 -0.29 31.68 -11.55
C THR A 119 -1.76 31.33 -11.41
N TYR A 120 -2.10 30.05 -11.59
CA TYR A 120 -3.48 29.55 -11.54
C TYR A 120 -3.57 28.22 -10.80
N THR A 121 -4.78 27.85 -10.39
CA THR A 121 -5.13 26.51 -9.89
C THR A 121 -6.24 25.91 -10.76
N GLY A 122 -6.47 24.61 -10.65
CA GLY A 122 -7.61 23.95 -11.29
C GLY A 122 -7.88 22.55 -10.75
N TYR A 123 -9.06 22.05 -11.06
CA TYR A 123 -9.51 20.70 -10.76
C TYR A 123 -10.33 20.14 -11.93
N GLU A 124 -10.38 18.82 -12.05
CA GLU A 124 -11.10 18.09 -13.09
C GLU A 124 -12.32 17.32 -12.53
N ILE A 125 -13.38 17.21 -13.33
CA ILE A 125 -14.55 16.36 -13.08
C ILE A 125 -14.78 15.47 -14.30
N TYR A 126 -14.92 14.16 -14.09
CA TYR A 126 -15.14 13.18 -15.15
C TYR A 126 -16.59 12.70 -15.23
N GLU A 127 -17.18 12.74 -16.42
CA GLU A 127 -18.54 12.24 -16.69
C GLU A 127 -18.55 11.23 -17.84
N TRP A 128 -19.14 10.04 -17.64
CA TRP A 128 -19.18 9.00 -18.68
C TRP A 128 -20.02 9.43 -19.88
N CYS A 129 -19.45 9.37 -21.08
CA CYS A 129 -20.17 9.66 -22.31
C CYS A 129 -20.74 8.37 -22.94
N GLU A 130 -22.03 8.10 -22.72
CA GLU A 130 -22.74 6.95 -23.31
C GLU A 130 -22.82 6.99 -24.85
N ASN A 131 -22.80 8.19 -25.45
CA ASN A 131 -23.07 8.38 -26.89
C ASN A 131 -21.82 8.73 -27.73
N CYS A 132 -20.64 8.77 -27.13
CA CYS A 132 -19.40 9.10 -27.82
C CYS A 132 -18.84 7.88 -28.57
N THR A 133 -17.99 8.15 -29.57
CA THR A 133 -17.32 7.14 -30.39
C THR A 133 -15.86 7.50 -30.57
N TRP A 134 -14.97 6.54 -30.32
CA TRP A 134 -13.54 6.66 -30.61
C TRP A 134 -13.21 5.97 -31.94
N MET A 135 -12.31 6.54 -32.72
CA MET A 135 -11.91 6.01 -34.03
C MET A 135 -10.51 5.40 -33.95
N ASP A 136 -10.36 4.16 -34.42
CA ASP A 136 -9.06 3.46 -34.47
C ASP A 136 -8.16 3.91 -35.63
N ASP A 137 -6.92 3.39 -35.65
CA ASP A 137 -5.91 3.68 -36.67
C ASP A 137 -6.33 3.23 -38.08
N GLU A 138 -7.23 2.25 -38.18
CA GLU A 138 -7.86 1.79 -39.42
C GLU A 138 -9.05 2.66 -39.87
N GLY A 139 -9.50 3.61 -39.05
CA GLY A 139 -10.63 4.50 -39.33
C GLY A 139 -12.00 3.89 -39.02
N VAL A 140 -12.08 2.97 -38.06
CA VAL A 140 -13.32 2.33 -37.60
C VAL A 140 -13.80 2.98 -36.30
N GLU A 141 -15.07 3.38 -36.26
CA GLU A 141 -15.73 3.92 -35.06
C GLU A 141 -16.10 2.80 -34.07
N HIS A 142 -15.69 2.97 -32.81
CA HIS A 142 -16.03 2.12 -31.66
C HIS A 142 -16.83 2.94 -30.65
N ALA A 143 -18.00 2.44 -30.25
CA ALA A 143 -18.86 3.14 -29.29
C ALA A 143 -18.36 2.99 -27.85
N SER A 144 -18.58 4.03 -27.04
CA SER A 144 -18.26 4.03 -25.60
C SER A 144 -18.89 2.85 -24.86
N VAL A 145 -18.06 2.11 -24.12
CA VAL A 145 -18.46 1.02 -23.23
C VAL A 145 -18.82 1.60 -21.85
N SER A 146 -19.76 0.97 -21.15
CA SER A 146 -20.22 1.43 -19.83
C SER A 146 -19.12 1.36 -18.77
N GLY A 147 -18.98 2.45 -18.01
CA GLY A 147 -18.13 2.54 -16.84
C GLY A 147 -18.43 1.54 -15.71
N ASP A 148 -19.59 0.87 -15.75
CA ASP A 148 -19.98 -0.21 -14.82
C ASP A 148 -19.38 -1.58 -15.22
N THR A 149 -18.64 -1.65 -16.33
CA THR A 149 -18.07 -2.90 -16.85
C THR A 149 -16.97 -3.41 -15.93
N LEU A 150 -17.16 -4.61 -15.39
CA LEU A 150 -16.18 -5.31 -14.55
C LEU A 150 -14.88 -5.51 -15.33
N THR A 151 -13.79 -5.04 -14.72
CA THR A 151 -12.43 -5.10 -15.22
C THR A 151 -11.61 -5.87 -14.20
N ASN A 152 -10.99 -6.97 -14.64
CA ASN A 152 -10.19 -7.86 -13.81
C ASN A 152 -8.72 -7.48 -13.96
N GLN A 153 -8.05 -7.10 -12.87
CA GLN A 153 -6.65 -6.67 -12.91
C GLN A 153 -5.88 -7.16 -11.69
N VAL A 154 -4.55 -6.99 -11.75
CA VAL A 154 -3.70 -7.05 -10.55
C VAL A 154 -4.15 -6.00 -9.54
N ASN A 155 -4.02 -6.33 -8.27
CA ASN A 155 -4.10 -5.38 -7.19
C ASN A 155 -2.81 -4.56 -7.12
N ILE A 156 -2.86 -3.34 -7.65
CA ILE A 156 -1.75 -2.38 -7.65
C ILE A 156 -1.20 -2.05 -6.25
N LEU A 157 -1.94 -2.36 -5.18
CA LEU A 157 -1.51 -2.15 -3.80
C LEU A 157 -0.89 -3.39 -3.16
N TRP A 158 -0.99 -4.56 -3.78
CA TRP A 158 -0.71 -5.83 -3.12
C TRP A 158 0.69 -5.89 -2.53
N ASN A 159 1.69 -5.57 -3.34
CA ASN A 159 3.10 -5.64 -2.93
C ASN A 159 3.46 -4.51 -1.94
N THR A 160 2.88 -3.32 -2.09
CA THR A 160 3.12 -2.20 -1.16
C THR A 160 2.48 -2.44 0.19
N GLN A 161 1.30 -3.08 0.23
CA GLN A 161 0.65 -3.55 1.45
C GLN A 161 1.42 -4.70 2.12
N ARG A 162 1.95 -5.66 1.34
CA ARG A 162 2.83 -6.72 1.87
C ARG A 162 4.06 -6.15 2.56
N VAL A 163 4.72 -5.14 1.96
CA VAL A 163 5.89 -4.48 2.55
C VAL A 163 5.48 -3.63 3.75
N ALA A 164 4.47 -2.76 3.61
CA ALA A 164 4.08 -1.83 4.66
C ALA A 164 3.55 -2.54 5.92
N GLY A 165 2.84 -3.66 5.74
CA GLY A 165 2.30 -4.49 6.82
C GLY A 165 3.30 -5.44 7.50
N MET A 166 4.58 -5.51 7.07
CA MET A 166 5.55 -6.50 7.57
C MET A 166 5.65 -6.58 9.10
N ASN A 167 5.75 -5.43 9.77
CA ASN A 167 5.87 -5.38 11.23
C ASN A 167 4.61 -5.97 11.91
N THR A 168 3.44 -5.63 11.40
CA THR A 168 2.15 -6.16 11.86
C THR A 168 2.02 -7.65 11.54
N GLY A 169 2.51 -8.11 10.39
CA GLY A 169 2.49 -9.54 10.07
C GLY A 169 3.32 -10.40 11.03
N ILE A 170 4.44 -9.87 11.51
CA ILE A 170 5.27 -10.54 12.51
C ILE A 170 4.60 -10.51 13.89
N GLU A 171 3.94 -9.41 14.27
CA GLU A 171 3.10 -9.34 15.49
C GLU A 171 1.96 -10.37 15.46
N TYR A 172 1.23 -10.47 14.35
CA TYR A 172 0.15 -11.45 14.18
C TYR A 172 0.67 -12.89 14.20
N LEU A 173 1.82 -13.16 13.58
CA LEU A 173 2.45 -14.49 13.60
C LEU A 173 2.84 -14.93 15.03
N GLU A 174 3.36 -14.01 15.84
CA GLU A 174 3.61 -14.24 17.27
C GLU A 174 2.31 -14.51 18.04
N ILE A 175 1.25 -13.73 17.80
CA ILE A 175 -0.07 -13.95 18.42
C ILE A 175 -0.66 -15.32 18.01
N PHE A 176 -0.48 -15.74 16.76
CA PHE A 176 -0.90 -17.08 16.31
C PHE A 176 -0.07 -18.18 16.96
N ALA A 177 1.25 -18.02 17.10
CA ALA A 177 2.11 -18.97 17.81
C ALA A 177 1.69 -19.11 19.29
N GLN A 178 1.46 -17.99 19.98
CA GLN A 178 0.99 -17.95 21.37
C GLN A 178 -0.43 -18.52 21.50
N GLY A 179 -1.30 -18.34 20.51
CA GLY A 179 -2.61 -18.98 20.43
C GLY A 179 -2.53 -20.50 20.29
N MET A 180 -1.59 -21.02 19.48
CA MET A 180 -1.33 -22.46 19.35
C MET A 180 -0.75 -23.07 20.64
N PHE A 181 0.08 -22.32 21.37
CA PHE A 181 0.53 -22.69 22.72
C PHE A 181 -0.65 -22.72 23.70
N ALA A 182 -1.45 -21.65 23.74
CA ALA A 182 -2.60 -21.54 24.64
C ALA A 182 -3.64 -22.64 24.41
N ALA A 183 -3.92 -23.01 23.15
CA ALA A 183 -4.77 -24.15 22.82
C ALA A 183 -4.25 -25.47 23.45
N GLN A 184 -2.95 -25.75 23.33
CA GLN A 184 -2.33 -26.93 23.96
C GLN A 184 -2.39 -26.88 25.50
N MET A 185 -2.22 -25.69 26.11
CA MET A 185 -2.36 -25.54 27.56
C MET A 185 -3.81 -25.75 28.03
N ILE A 186 -4.79 -25.26 27.27
CA ILE A 186 -6.22 -25.49 27.56
C ILE A 186 -6.59 -26.98 27.38
N GLU A 187 -6.05 -27.66 26.37
CA GLU A 187 -6.23 -29.11 26.20
C GLU A 187 -5.60 -29.88 27.38
N PHE A 188 -4.38 -29.50 27.78
CA PHE A 188 -3.72 -30.08 28.96
C PHE A 188 -4.55 -29.87 30.23
N ASP A 189 -5.11 -28.69 30.42
CA ASP A 189 -5.96 -28.36 31.58
C ASP A 189 -7.23 -29.22 31.61
N LEU A 190 -7.88 -29.43 30.46
CA LEU A 190 -9.06 -30.29 30.33
C LEU A 190 -8.72 -31.78 30.53
N SER A 191 -7.61 -32.26 29.96
CA SER A 191 -7.19 -33.67 30.02
C SER A 191 -6.60 -34.05 31.37
N ASN A 192 -5.86 -33.14 32.01
CA ASN A 192 -5.03 -33.42 33.17
C ASN A 192 -5.34 -32.54 34.38
N ARG A 193 -5.39 -31.20 34.27
CA ARG A 193 -5.56 -30.34 35.45
C ARG A 193 -6.91 -30.55 36.15
N ALA A 194 -8.03 -30.57 35.42
CA ALA A 194 -9.35 -30.84 35.99
C ALA A 194 -9.44 -32.21 36.70
N PRO A 195 -9.06 -33.36 36.09
CA PRO A 195 -9.00 -34.63 36.80
C PRO A 195 -8.03 -34.67 37.98
N SER A 196 -6.93 -33.92 37.93
CA SER A 196 -5.95 -33.84 39.01
C SER A 196 -6.51 -33.07 40.22
N ILE A 197 -7.21 -31.95 40.01
CA ILE A 197 -7.97 -31.25 41.05
C ILE A 197 -8.99 -32.20 41.70
N TRP A 198 -9.81 -32.89 40.90
CA TRP A 198 -10.79 -33.84 41.45
C TRP A 198 -10.17 -35.04 42.18
N ALA A 199 -8.99 -35.47 41.74
CA ALA A 199 -8.23 -36.53 42.40
C ALA A 199 -7.59 -36.07 43.71
N SER A 200 -7.15 -34.81 43.80
CA SER A 200 -6.60 -34.20 45.01
C SER A 200 -7.70 -33.96 46.06
N ASP A 201 -8.90 -33.57 45.61
CA ASP A 201 -10.12 -33.50 46.41
C ASP A 201 -10.55 -34.88 46.94
N ASP A 202 -10.53 -35.92 46.09
CA ASP A 202 -10.82 -37.29 46.52
C ASP A 202 -9.82 -37.80 47.56
N ILE A 203 -8.52 -37.55 47.36
CA ILE A 203 -7.46 -37.89 48.34
C ILE A 203 -7.67 -37.13 49.65
N SER A 204 -8.01 -35.85 49.57
CA SER A 204 -8.35 -35.02 50.74
C SER A 204 -9.57 -35.56 51.49
N ALA A 205 -10.60 -36.01 50.77
CA ALA A 205 -11.82 -36.58 51.34
C ALA A 205 -11.63 -37.99 51.92
N MET A 206 -10.59 -38.73 51.53
CA MET A 206 -10.21 -40.00 52.18
C MET A 206 -9.65 -39.76 53.59
N MET A 207 -9.05 -38.59 53.85
CA MET A 207 -8.50 -38.23 55.16
C MET A 207 -9.61 -37.73 56.10
N THR A 208 -9.61 -38.24 57.32
CA THR A 208 -10.64 -37.94 58.33
C THR A 208 -10.03 -37.93 59.73
N ASP A 209 -10.79 -37.50 60.74
CA ASP A 209 -10.43 -37.64 62.18
C ASP A 209 -9.94 -39.04 62.60
N THR A 210 -10.16 -40.07 61.77
CA THR A 210 -9.78 -41.47 62.03
C THR A 210 -8.88 -42.11 60.97
N VAL A 211 -8.59 -41.42 59.87
CA VAL A 211 -7.76 -41.90 58.75
C VAL A 211 -6.77 -40.80 58.39
N THR A 212 -5.50 -41.02 58.74
CA THR A 212 -4.38 -40.12 58.40
C THR A 212 -3.88 -40.38 56.98
N GLY A 213 -3.12 -39.44 56.41
CA GLY A 213 -2.41 -39.61 55.15
C GLY A 213 -1.48 -40.84 55.14
N ASP A 214 -0.77 -41.10 56.24
CA ASP A 214 0.02 -42.33 56.44
C ASP A 214 -0.83 -43.60 56.20
N ALA A 215 -2.07 -43.60 56.69
CA ALA A 215 -2.99 -44.74 56.56
C ALA A 215 -3.60 -44.84 55.15
N ALA A 216 -3.83 -43.71 54.48
CA ALA A 216 -4.27 -43.68 53.09
C ALA A 216 -3.20 -44.26 52.14
N LEU A 217 -1.94 -43.84 52.29
CA LEU A 217 -0.79 -44.36 51.53
C LEU A 217 -0.58 -45.87 51.76
N ALA A 218 -0.61 -46.31 53.02
CA ALA A 218 -0.53 -47.73 53.35
C ALA A 218 -1.71 -48.52 52.76
N GLY A 219 -2.92 -47.95 52.74
CA GLY A 219 -4.10 -48.53 52.11
C GLY A 219 -3.95 -48.70 50.59
N ALA A 220 -3.47 -47.66 49.90
CA ALA A 220 -3.21 -47.68 48.46
C ALA A 220 -2.13 -48.72 48.08
N TYR A 221 -1.04 -48.79 48.85
CA TYR A 221 -0.01 -49.81 48.68
C TYR A 221 -0.56 -51.25 48.81
N LEU A 222 -1.44 -51.49 49.79
CA LEU A 222 -2.09 -52.81 49.95
C LEU A 222 -3.07 -53.11 48.81
N ALA A 223 -3.81 -52.12 48.32
CA ALA A 223 -4.69 -52.25 47.16
C ALA A 223 -3.89 -52.57 45.87
N ALA A 224 -2.68 -52.02 45.73
CA ALA A 224 -1.74 -52.34 44.66
C ALA A 224 -1.04 -53.71 44.79
N GLY A 225 -1.42 -54.53 45.78
CA GLY A 225 -0.86 -55.88 45.98
C GLY A 225 0.34 -55.95 46.93
N GLY A 226 0.63 -54.88 47.68
CA GLY A 226 1.66 -54.83 48.70
C GLY A 226 1.44 -55.78 49.89
N SER A 227 2.50 -56.04 50.68
CA SER A 227 2.41 -56.87 51.89
C SER A 227 2.09 -56.04 53.13
N ASN A 228 1.16 -56.50 53.96
CA ASN A 228 0.86 -55.89 55.27
C ASN A 228 2.09 -55.81 56.20
N ASP A 229 3.15 -56.57 55.94
CA ASP A 229 4.41 -56.48 56.69
C ASP A 229 5.11 -55.11 56.52
N MET A 230 4.86 -54.38 55.43
CA MET A 230 5.45 -53.06 55.14
C MET A 230 4.56 -51.88 55.56
N ALA A 231 3.39 -52.12 56.15
CA ALA A 231 2.43 -51.06 56.50
C ALA A 231 3.00 -50.01 57.49
N SER A 232 4.04 -50.35 58.27
CA SER A 232 4.72 -49.39 59.16
C SER A 232 5.72 -48.46 58.45
N ALA A 233 6.13 -48.76 57.21
CA ALA A 233 7.06 -47.92 56.46
C ALA A 233 6.49 -46.50 56.23
N PHE A 234 5.16 -46.42 56.05
CA PHE A 234 4.40 -45.20 55.79
C PHE A 234 4.31 -44.21 56.96
N GLN A 235 4.85 -44.53 58.14
CA GLN A 235 4.76 -43.65 59.29
C GLN A 235 5.57 -42.35 59.10
N ASN A 236 4.93 -41.23 59.45
CA ASN A 236 5.46 -39.87 59.36
C ASN A 236 5.70 -39.39 57.92
N LEU A 237 4.81 -39.75 56.98
CA LEU A 237 4.85 -39.29 55.59
C LEU A 237 3.70 -38.33 55.24
N GLU A 238 2.61 -38.35 56.02
CA GLU A 238 1.41 -37.51 55.83
C GLU A 238 1.76 -36.05 55.52
N GLN A 239 2.60 -35.41 56.34
CA GLN A 239 2.94 -34.01 56.12
C GLN A 239 3.74 -33.80 54.82
N SER A 240 4.79 -34.60 54.56
CA SER A 240 5.67 -34.38 53.39
C SER A 240 5.05 -34.82 52.07
N VAL A 241 4.12 -35.78 52.08
CA VAL A 241 3.49 -36.31 50.86
C VAL A 241 2.17 -35.61 50.55
N MET A 242 1.34 -35.35 51.56
CA MET A 242 0.00 -34.81 51.33
C MET A 242 -0.03 -33.28 51.28
N TYR A 243 0.80 -32.58 52.06
CA TYR A 243 0.60 -31.15 52.32
C TYR A 243 1.82 -30.23 52.04
N ASP A 244 3.04 -30.66 52.36
CA ASP A 244 4.23 -29.78 52.36
C ASP A 244 5.12 -29.90 51.11
N ALA A 245 4.82 -30.81 50.17
CA ALA A 245 5.63 -30.95 48.96
C ALA A 245 5.41 -29.76 48.00
N VAL A 246 6.51 -29.11 47.62
CA VAL A 246 6.56 -27.99 46.67
C VAL A 246 7.60 -28.28 45.59
N ASP A 247 7.50 -27.62 44.45
CA ASP A 247 8.55 -27.67 43.42
C ASP A 247 9.88 -27.12 44.02
N PRO A 248 10.98 -27.89 44.01
CA PRO A 248 12.28 -27.40 44.50
C PRO A 248 12.84 -26.18 43.74
N SER A 249 12.36 -25.95 42.52
CA SER A 249 12.72 -24.81 41.67
C SER A 249 11.78 -23.61 41.83
N ASN A 250 10.51 -23.83 42.19
CA ASN A 250 9.54 -22.80 42.55
C ASN A 250 8.77 -23.14 43.85
N PRO A 251 9.21 -22.66 45.03
CA PRO A 251 8.58 -22.98 46.30
C PRO A 251 7.12 -22.50 46.47
N ASP A 252 6.62 -21.63 45.59
CA ASP A 252 5.22 -21.20 45.61
C ASP A 252 4.30 -22.20 44.87
N THR A 253 4.86 -23.12 44.07
CA THR A 253 4.15 -24.20 43.37
C THR A 253 3.99 -25.43 44.29
N CYS A 254 2.78 -25.70 44.76
CA CYS A 254 2.48 -26.90 45.55
C CYS A 254 2.33 -28.16 44.66
N ILE A 255 3.11 -29.20 44.96
CA ILE A 255 3.07 -30.50 44.25
C ILE A 255 2.53 -31.64 45.13
N ALA A 256 2.12 -31.33 46.36
CA ALA A 256 1.64 -32.31 47.33
C ALA A 256 0.33 -32.99 46.86
N LEU A 257 0.05 -34.21 47.33
CA LEU A 257 -1.08 -35.01 46.80
C LEU A 257 -2.47 -34.40 47.02
N THR A 258 -2.64 -33.41 47.90
CA THR A 258 -3.88 -32.63 48.07
C THR A 258 -3.86 -31.28 47.34
N CYS A 259 -2.85 -31.02 46.51
CA CYS A 259 -2.77 -29.82 45.67
C CYS A 259 -3.11 -30.17 44.22
N ASP A 260 -3.62 -29.18 43.49
CA ASP A 260 -4.25 -29.29 42.17
C ASP A 260 -3.43 -30.11 41.16
N ILE A 261 -2.11 -29.94 41.14
CA ILE A 261 -1.20 -30.65 40.21
C ILE A 261 -0.49 -31.88 40.80
N GLY A 262 -0.66 -32.19 42.10
CA GLY A 262 0.05 -33.29 42.76
C GLY A 262 -0.26 -34.67 42.16
N PRO A 263 -1.54 -35.03 41.96
CA PRO A 263 -1.91 -36.30 41.33
C PRO A 263 -1.38 -36.47 39.90
N VAL A 264 -1.47 -35.46 39.04
CA VAL A 264 -0.91 -35.52 37.67
C VAL A 264 0.61 -35.66 37.68
N ILE A 265 1.34 -34.92 38.52
CA ILE A 265 2.81 -35.05 38.61
C ILE A 265 3.20 -36.50 38.93
N VAL A 266 2.62 -37.09 39.98
CA VAL A 266 2.94 -38.48 40.36
C VAL A 266 2.54 -39.49 39.29
N ALA A 267 1.42 -39.28 38.60
CA ALA A 267 1.00 -40.15 37.50
C ALA A 267 1.92 -40.03 36.28
N GLY A 268 2.26 -38.81 35.86
CA GLY A 268 3.09 -38.49 34.70
C GLY A 268 4.55 -38.96 34.83
N MET A 269 5.11 -38.96 36.04
CA MET A 269 6.40 -39.60 36.33
C MET A 269 6.41 -41.12 36.05
N GLY A 270 5.23 -41.76 35.97
CA GLY A 270 5.09 -43.18 35.70
C GLY A 270 5.28 -44.09 36.91
N ALA A 271 5.08 -45.39 36.69
CA ALA A 271 5.13 -46.40 37.73
C ALA A 271 6.54 -46.57 38.36
N PRO A 272 6.64 -46.97 39.64
CA PRO A 272 7.91 -47.27 40.30
C PRO A 272 8.81 -48.21 39.49
N ASP A 273 10.05 -47.78 39.24
CA ASP A 273 11.07 -48.53 38.51
C ASP A 273 12.15 -49.12 39.45
N GLY A 274 12.20 -48.68 40.71
CA GLY A 274 13.30 -48.97 41.64
C GLY A 274 14.63 -48.29 41.24
N GLY A 275 14.54 -47.32 40.33
CA GLY A 275 15.64 -46.66 39.63
C GLY A 275 15.47 -45.15 39.70
N GLU A 276 15.41 -44.50 38.55
CA GLU A 276 15.41 -43.04 38.42
C GLU A 276 14.05 -42.45 38.82
N VAL A 277 12.94 -43.00 38.32
CA VAL A 277 11.58 -42.54 38.64
C VAL A 277 11.33 -42.62 40.15
N THR A 278 11.66 -43.76 40.77
CA THR A 278 11.52 -43.96 42.21
C THR A 278 12.40 -43.00 43.02
N GLN A 279 13.63 -42.73 42.59
CA GLN A 279 14.54 -41.81 43.30
C GLN A 279 14.09 -40.35 43.19
N THR A 280 13.68 -39.90 42.00
CA THR A 280 13.19 -38.53 41.79
C THR A 280 11.92 -38.28 42.58
N ARG A 281 10.95 -39.21 42.57
CA ARG A 281 9.71 -39.05 43.34
C ARG A 281 9.96 -39.09 44.85
N ALA A 282 10.88 -39.94 45.31
CA ALA A 282 11.30 -39.96 46.72
C ALA A 282 11.99 -38.67 47.18
N ALA A 283 12.71 -37.99 46.29
CA ALA A 283 13.30 -36.69 46.56
C ALA A 283 12.24 -35.58 46.67
N LEU A 284 11.29 -35.50 45.72
CA LEU A 284 10.22 -34.50 45.70
C LEU A 284 9.30 -34.57 46.93
N TYR A 285 8.91 -35.77 47.34
CA TYR A 285 7.92 -36.00 48.41
C TYR A 285 8.56 -36.35 49.78
N GLY A 286 9.87 -36.15 49.92
CA GLY A 286 10.56 -36.18 51.21
C GLY A 286 10.80 -37.56 51.85
N TYR A 287 10.83 -38.64 51.06
CA TYR A 287 11.08 -40.01 51.56
C TYR A 287 12.36 -40.68 50.99
N GLY A 288 13.23 -39.93 50.32
CA GLY A 288 14.50 -40.42 49.76
C GLY A 288 15.56 -40.84 50.79
N ASP A 289 15.33 -40.65 52.09
CA ASP A 289 16.20 -41.15 53.16
C ASP A 289 15.93 -42.62 53.53
N ARG A 290 14.84 -43.20 53.02
CA ARG A 290 14.41 -44.58 53.29
C ARG A 290 15.26 -45.59 52.53
N SER A 291 15.50 -46.73 53.15
CA SER A 291 16.27 -47.84 52.57
C SER A 291 15.36 -48.96 52.06
N GLU A 292 15.79 -49.67 51.02
CA GLU A 292 15.14 -50.91 50.57
C GLU A 292 14.96 -51.94 51.71
N PRO A 293 13.78 -52.57 51.86
CA PRO A 293 12.62 -52.55 50.95
C PRO A 293 11.58 -51.43 51.20
N GLU A 294 11.80 -50.54 52.17
CA GLU A 294 10.80 -49.52 52.56
C GLU A 294 10.62 -48.46 51.47
N LEU A 295 11.71 -48.04 50.81
CA LEU A 295 11.67 -47.06 49.72
C LEU A 295 10.74 -47.50 48.57
N SER A 296 10.98 -48.68 47.99
CA SER A 296 10.11 -49.25 46.95
C SER A 296 8.67 -49.49 47.42
N ALA A 297 8.44 -49.78 48.70
CA ALA A 297 7.08 -49.91 49.23
C ALA A 297 6.35 -48.56 49.31
N ILE A 298 7.05 -47.52 49.78
CA ILE A 298 6.51 -46.16 49.89
C ILE A 298 6.22 -45.59 48.50
N ASP A 299 7.16 -45.70 47.56
CA ASP A 299 6.97 -45.21 46.18
C ASP A 299 5.78 -45.86 45.49
N LEU A 300 5.58 -47.17 45.69
CA LEU A 300 4.38 -47.86 45.20
C LEU A 300 3.10 -47.37 45.87
N GLY A 301 3.12 -47.02 47.17
CA GLY A 301 1.95 -46.46 47.85
C GLY A 301 1.60 -45.04 47.40
N VAL A 302 2.60 -44.19 47.19
CA VAL A 302 2.44 -42.82 46.66
C VAL A 302 1.90 -42.86 45.23
N TYR A 303 2.55 -43.63 44.35
CA TYR A 303 2.08 -43.81 42.98
C TYR A 303 0.69 -44.43 42.91
N ALA A 304 0.43 -45.50 43.67
CA ALA A 304 -0.87 -46.17 43.65
C ALA A 304 -2.01 -45.33 44.25
N LEU A 305 -1.73 -44.37 45.13
CA LEU A 305 -2.77 -43.45 45.58
C LEU A 305 -3.12 -42.47 44.46
N ALA A 306 -2.13 -41.71 44.01
CA ALA A 306 -2.29 -40.64 43.03
C ALA A 306 -2.75 -41.13 41.65
N ALA A 307 -2.06 -42.10 41.06
CA ALA A 307 -2.36 -42.55 39.71
C ALA A 307 -3.73 -43.24 39.61
N ASN A 308 -4.17 -43.96 40.64
CA ASN A 308 -5.49 -44.59 40.62
C ASN A 308 -6.63 -43.59 40.81
N THR A 309 -6.49 -42.53 41.63
CA THR A 309 -7.53 -41.49 41.74
C THR A 309 -7.56 -40.62 40.48
N PHE A 310 -6.40 -40.25 39.96
CA PHE A 310 -6.27 -39.51 38.69
C PHE A 310 -6.91 -40.24 37.51
N LEU A 311 -6.57 -41.52 37.30
CA LEU A 311 -7.18 -42.35 36.24
C LEU A 311 -8.68 -42.60 36.49
N ALA A 312 -9.13 -42.71 37.74
CA ALA A 312 -10.56 -42.84 38.06
C ALA A 312 -11.36 -41.56 37.75
N ARG A 313 -10.69 -40.42 37.58
CA ARG A 313 -11.26 -39.14 37.14
C ARG A 313 -11.06 -38.85 35.66
N GLY A 314 -10.50 -39.80 34.89
CA GLY A 314 -10.24 -39.63 33.45
C GLY A 314 -9.05 -38.71 33.16
N GLY A 315 -8.05 -38.73 34.04
CA GLY A 315 -6.78 -38.03 33.82
C GLY A 315 -5.99 -38.65 32.68
N GLY A 316 -5.61 -37.82 31.69
CA GLY A 316 -4.96 -38.26 30.46
C GLY A 316 -5.92 -38.84 29.40
N ASP A 317 -7.23 -38.62 29.55
CA ASP A 317 -8.21 -38.90 28.48
C ASP A 317 -8.00 -37.90 27.31
N GLU A 318 -8.16 -38.37 26.08
CA GLU A 318 -8.21 -37.55 24.86
C GLU A 318 -9.43 -36.61 24.89
N ILE A 319 -9.25 -35.34 24.51
CA ILE A 319 -10.28 -34.30 24.58
C ILE A 319 -11.02 -34.17 23.26
N ASN A 320 -12.33 -34.43 23.28
CA ASN A 320 -13.25 -34.38 22.16
C ASN A 320 -14.70 -34.23 22.66
N ASN A 321 -15.67 -34.17 21.75
CA ASN A 321 -17.09 -34.04 22.07
C ASN A 321 -17.72 -35.26 22.78
N GLU A 322 -17.06 -36.43 22.76
CA GLU A 322 -17.48 -37.63 23.51
C GLU A 322 -16.85 -37.72 24.93
N THR A 323 -15.93 -36.82 25.28
CA THR A 323 -15.18 -36.85 26.55
C THR A 323 -16.11 -36.81 27.77
N PRO A 324 -15.99 -37.76 28.71
CA PRO A 324 -16.76 -37.76 29.94
C PRO A 324 -16.55 -36.49 30.76
N GLN A 325 -17.67 -35.88 31.17
CA GLN A 325 -17.71 -34.70 32.03
C GLN A 325 -17.03 -33.46 31.44
N LEU A 326 -16.96 -33.31 30.10
CA LEU A 326 -16.30 -32.17 29.43
C LEU A 326 -16.76 -30.80 29.95
N ARG A 327 -18.07 -30.63 30.22
CA ARG A 327 -18.63 -29.40 30.80
C ARG A 327 -18.09 -29.13 32.19
N GLU A 328 -18.02 -30.15 33.04
CA GLU A 328 -17.46 -30.05 34.38
C GLU A 328 -15.95 -29.79 34.31
N ARG A 329 -15.21 -30.43 33.40
CA ARG A 329 -13.76 -30.20 33.19
C ARG A 329 -13.50 -28.72 32.85
N PHE A 330 -14.21 -28.20 31.84
CA PHE A 330 -14.09 -26.79 31.44
C PHE A 330 -14.49 -25.84 32.57
N GLN A 331 -15.56 -26.14 33.30
CA GLN A 331 -15.99 -25.32 34.44
C GLN A 331 -14.96 -25.33 35.59
N GLU A 332 -14.23 -26.41 35.81
CA GLU A 332 -13.21 -26.50 36.87
C GLU A 332 -12.02 -25.57 36.58
N VAL A 333 -11.49 -25.59 35.35
CA VAL A 333 -10.26 -24.85 35.00
C VAL A 333 -10.53 -23.40 34.61
N SER A 334 -11.65 -23.10 33.95
CA SER A 334 -12.00 -21.74 33.52
C SER A 334 -12.92 -20.99 34.49
N GLY A 335 -13.59 -21.70 35.41
CA GLY A 335 -14.71 -21.16 36.18
C GLY A 335 -16.02 -20.96 35.38
N VAL A 336 -16.00 -21.11 34.04
CA VAL A 336 -17.13 -20.83 33.15
C VAL A 336 -18.05 -22.04 33.00
N ASN A 337 -19.35 -21.84 33.24
CA ASN A 337 -20.35 -22.90 33.10
C ASN A 337 -21.21 -22.73 31.83
N ILE A 338 -20.84 -23.40 30.75
CA ILE A 338 -21.65 -23.50 29.53
C ILE A 338 -22.66 -24.65 29.66
N ILE A 339 -23.93 -24.32 29.86
CA ILE A 339 -24.99 -25.32 30.12
C ILE A 339 -25.41 -26.08 28.86
N ASN A 340 -25.35 -25.44 27.68
CA ASN A 340 -25.74 -26.05 26.42
C ASN A 340 -24.56 -26.86 25.82
N PRO A 341 -24.67 -28.19 25.63
CA PRO A 341 -23.59 -29.00 25.06
C PRO A 341 -23.19 -28.53 23.67
N ASP A 342 -24.15 -28.22 22.79
CA ASP A 342 -23.88 -27.76 21.42
C ASP A 342 -23.04 -26.45 21.41
N THR A 343 -23.28 -25.56 22.39
CA THR A 343 -22.52 -24.32 22.56
C THR A 343 -21.11 -24.58 23.10
N LEU A 344 -20.94 -25.55 23.99
CA LEU A 344 -19.63 -25.92 24.52
C LEU A 344 -18.78 -26.63 23.45
N GLU A 345 -19.41 -27.51 22.66
CA GLU A 345 -18.78 -28.20 21.54
C GLU A 345 -18.28 -27.19 20.50
N PHE A 346 -19.11 -26.23 20.11
CA PHE A 346 -18.69 -25.14 19.21
C PHE A 346 -17.57 -24.27 19.83
N LEU A 347 -17.71 -23.86 21.09
CA LEU A 347 -16.72 -23.04 21.80
C LEU A 347 -15.34 -23.72 21.88
N LEU A 348 -15.28 -25.05 22.02
CA LEU A 348 -14.01 -25.76 22.13
C LEU A 348 -13.47 -26.21 20.77
N PHE A 349 -14.31 -26.76 19.89
CA PHE A 349 -13.87 -27.58 18.75
C PHE A 349 -14.28 -27.07 17.36
N ASP A 350 -14.92 -25.90 17.22
CA ASP A 350 -15.12 -25.33 15.89
C ASP A 350 -13.76 -24.97 15.26
N ASP A 351 -13.46 -25.47 14.05
CA ASP A 351 -12.14 -25.31 13.43
C ASP A 351 -11.72 -23.82 13.31
N PHE A 352 -12.68 -22.93 13.06
CA PHE A 352 -12.44 -21.51 12.79
C PHE A 352 -12.51 -20.60 14.02
N ASN A 353 -13.28 -20.96 15.04
CA ASN A 353 -13.56 -20.10 16.20
C ASN A 353 -13.28 -20.79 17.56
N GLY A 354 -13.10 -22.10 17.60
CA GLY A 354 -12.98 -22.88 18.82
C GLY A 354 -11.67 -22.60 19.56
N LEU A 355 -11.69 -22.70 20.90
CA LEU A 355 -10.51 -22.51 21.74
C LEU A 355 -9.40 -23.54 21.48
N LEU A 356 -9.76 -24.73 21.00
CA LEU A 356 -8.86 -25.80 20.55
C LEU A 356 -8.93 -26.00 19.02
N GLY A 357 -9.72 -25.18 18.33
CA GLY A 357 -9.88 -25.23 16.88
C GLY A 357 -8.63 -24.72 16.17
N THR A 358 -8.32 -25.32 15.02
CA THR A 358 -7.26 -24.83 14.13
C THR A 358 -7.70 -25.01 12.69
N PHE A 359 -7.35 -24.06 11.82
CA PHE A 359 -7.62 -24.15 10.40
C PHE A 359 -6.43 -23.64 9.59
N THR A 360 -6.24 -24.16 8.38
CA THR A 360 -5.13 -23.75 7.51
C THR A 360 -5.63 -22.80 6.43
N LEU A 361 -5.03 -21.61 6.34
CA LEU A 361 -5.28 -20.64 5.26
C LEU A 361 -4.00 -20.51 4.42
N SER A 362 -4.09 -20.90 3.14
CA SER A 362 -2.99 -20.95 2.15
C SER A 362 -1.65 -21.51 2.66
N GLY A 363 -1.70 -22.52 3.53
CA GLY A 363 -0.52 -23.20 4.09
C GLY A 363 -0.12 -22.76 5.51
N VAL A 364 -0.68 -21.66 6.03
CA VAL A 364 -0.45 -21.21 7.41
C VAL A 364 -1.55 -21.74 8.32
N THR A 365 -1.19 -22.43 9.40
CA THR A 365 -2.14 -22.89 10.43
C THR A 365 -2.45 -21.77 11.42
N LEU A 366 -3.73 -21.46 11.58
CA LEU A 366 -4.25 -20.39 12.42
C LEU A 366 -5.10 -20.99 13.57
N PRO A 367 -4.89 -20.55 14.83
CA PRO A 367 -5.71 -20.97 15.97
C PRO A 367 -7.07 -20.26 15.96
N GLY A 368 -8.15 -21.04 16.05
CA GLY A 368 -9.52 -20.55 16.03
C GLY A 368 -9.83 -19.59 17.19
N MET A 369 -9.17 -19.74 18.35
CA MET A 369 -9.33 -18.83 19.48
C MET A 369 -8.93 -17.39 19.16
N VAL A 370 -7.93 -17.17 18.29
CA VAL A 370 -7.50 -15.82 17.93
C VAL A 370 -8.59 -15.13 17.10
N VAL A 371 -9.17 -15.87 16.15
CA VAL A 371 -10.22 -15.38 15.24
C VAL A 371 -11.55 -15.18 15.97
N GLY A 372 -12.03 -16.19 16.68
CA GLY A 372 -13.34 -16.17 17.33
C GLY A 372 -13.43 -15.29 18.58
N LEU A 373 -12.30 -15.05 19.27
CA LEU A 373 -12.28 -14.38 20.58
C LEU A 373 -11.31 -13.19 20.65
N LEU A 374 -10.02 -13.37 20.31
CA LEU A 374 -9.02 -12.33 20.59
C LEU A 374 -9.10 -11.11 19.67
N LEU A 375 -9.34 -11.29 18.37
CA LEU A 375 -9.49 -10.16 17.45
C LEU A 375 -10.77 -9.34 17.71
N PRO A 376 -11.94 -9.96 17.97
CA PRO A 376 -13.11 -9.25 18.53
C PRO A 376 -12.81 -8.52 19.84
N LEU A 377 -12.01 -9.12 20.74
CA LEU A 377 -11.62 -8.49 22.01
C LEU A 377 -10.74 -7.25 21.80
N GLN A 378 -9.72 -7.34 20.95
CA GLN A 378 -8.79 -6.23 20.63
C GLN A 378 -9.49 -5.06 19.93
N SER A 379 -10.37 -5.34 18.98
CA SER A 379 -11.19 -4.33 18.29
C SER A 379 -12.32 -3.74 19.15
N GLY A 380 -12.59 -4.33 20.33
CA GLY A 380 -13.69 -3.95 21.20
C GLY A 380 -15.07 -4.40 20.69
N ASP A 381 -15.13 -5.27 19.68
CA ASP A 381 -16.36 -5.87 19.16
C ASP A 381 -16.76 -7.13 19.92
N TYR A 382 -17.11 -6.93 21.19
CA TYR A 382 -17.69 -7.98 22.04
C TYR A 382 -19.02 -8.53 21.50
N PHE A 383 -19.70 -7.81 20.60
CA PHE A 383 -20.97 -8.26 20.02
C PHE A 383 -20.74 -9.38 19.01
N THR A 384 -19.75 -9.26 18.13
CA THR A 384 -19.36 -10.34 17.21
C THR A 384 -19.00 -11.61 17.99
N ALA A 385 -18.16 -11.54 19.04
CA ALA A 385 -17.85 -12.71 19.88
C ALA A 385 -19.09 -13.32 20.57
N MET A 386 -20.06 -12.50 21.01
CA MET A 386 -21.34 -12.99 21.54
C MET A 386 -22.19 -13.72 20.50
N GLU A 387 -22.22 -13.24 19.25
CA GLU A 387 -22.97 -13.87 18.16
C GLU A 387 -22.29 -15.16 17.70
N THR A 388 -20.95 -15.14 17.50
CA THR A 388 -20.12 -16.31 17.15
C THR A 388 -20.34 -17.46 18.13
N TYR A 389 -20.11 -17.24 19.43
CA TYR A 389 -20.25 -18.30 20.43
C TYR A 389 -21.69 -18.50 20.94
N ASN A 390 -22.65 -17.67 20.52
CA ASN A 390 -24.04 -17.70 20.98
C ASN A 390 -24.18 -17.69 22.53
N VAL A 391 -23.44 -16.79 23.19
CA VAL A 391 -23.43 -16.60 24.65
C VAL A 391 -23.64 -15.14 25.05
N GLY A 392 -23.89 -14.88 26.34
CA GLY A 392 -24.05 -13.53 26.87
C GLY A 392 -22.71 -12.82 27.13
N LEU A 393 -22.71 -11.48 27.11
CA LEU A 393 -21.51 -10.65 27.30
C LEU A 393 -20.63 -11.05 28.49
N LEU A 394 -21.22 -11.29 29.65
CA LEU A 394 -20.47 -11.70 30.85
C LEU A 394 -19.75 -13.03 30.63
N THR A 395 -20.39 -13.98 29.94
CA THR A 395 -19.78 -15.27 29.60
C THR A 395 -18.63 -15.10 28.60
N VAL A 396 -18.72 -14.19 27.62
CA VAL A 396 -17.59 -13.86 26.74
C VAL A 396 -16.42 -13.30 27.55
N VAL A 397 -16.69 -12.38 28.49
CA VAL A 397 -15.66 -11.79 29.36
C VAL A 397 -15.01 -12.85 30.26
N ASP A 398 -15.79 -13.76 30.84
CA ASP A 398 -15.26 -14.84 31.69
C ASP A 398 -14.43 -15.85 30.86
N ILE A 399 -14.87 -16.20 29.64
CA ILE A 399 -14.09 -17.03 28.69
C ILE A 399 -12.79 -16.33 28.32
N ALA A 400 -12.84 -15.04 27.98
CA ALA A 400 -11.67 -14.25 27.62
C ALA A 400 -10.68 -14.14 28.78
N GLY A 401 -11.15 -13.97 30.02
CA GLY A 401 -10.27 -13.94 31.20
C GLY A 401 -9.46 -15.23 31.41
N TYR A 402 -9.98 -16.38 30.97
CA TYR A 402 -9.27 -17.67 30.98
C TYR A 402 -8.39 -17.87 29.74
N ALA A 403 -8.93 -17.58 28.55
CA ALA A 403 -8.25 -17.87 27.28
C ALA A 403 -7.13 -16.85 26.96
N GLU A 404 -7.36 -15.56 27.19
CA GLU A 404 -6.39 -14.50 26.86
C GLU A 404 -5.18 -14.53 27.80
N THR A 405 -5.36 -14.89 29.07
CA THR A 405 -4.25 -15.03 30.02
C THR A 405 -3.32 -16.18 29.65
N TRP A 406 -3.83 -17.27 29.09
CA TRP A 406 -3.00 -18.34 28.51
C TRP A 406 -2.22 -17.90 27.26
N VAL A 407 -2.76 -16.99 26.43
CA VAL A 407 -2.06 -16.42 25.27
C VAL A 407 -1.04 -15.36 25.70
N GLY A 408 -1.32 -14.64 26.79
CA GLY A 408 -0.37 -13.74 27.45
C GLY A 408 -0.26 -12.33 26.86
N LEU A 409 -1.29 -11.85 26.14
CA LEU A 409 -1.27 -10.51 25.51
C LEU A 409 -1.39 -9.35 26.52
N GLY A 410 -1.77 -9.64 27.77
CA GLY A 410 -1.88 -8.66 28.86
C GLY A 410 -3.15 -7.80 28.82
N LEU A 411 -4.15 -8.20 28.04
CA LEU A 411 -5.38 -7.43 27.82
C LEU A 411 -6.34 -7.50 29.04
N LEU A 412 -6.44 -8.66 29.69
CA LEU A 412 -7.38 -8.92 30.79
C LEU A 412 -6.72 -9.33 32.11
N GLY A 413 -5.43 -9.71 32.09
CA GLY A 413 -4.71 -10.14 33.28
C GLY A 413 -3.20 -10.20 33.09
N SER A 414 -2.50 -10.73 34.11
CA SER A 414 -1.12 -11.21 33.92
C SER A 414 -1.15 -12.54 33.16
N PRO A 415 -0.14 -12.84 32.31
CA PRO A 415 -0.05 -14.13 31.63
C PRO A 415 -0.09 -15.30 32.60
N THR A 416 -0.71 -16.40 32.19
CA THR A 416 -0.73 -17.66 32.93
C THR A 416 0.62 -18.37 32.75
N GLU A 417 1.15 -18.88 33.85
CA GLU A 417 2.43 -19.60 33.92
C GLU A 417 2.20 -21.11 33.91
N PHE A 418 2.75 -21.83 32.92
CA PHE A 418 2.77 -23.29 32.91
C PHE A 418 3.89 -23.83 33.81
N GLU A 419 3.61 -24.80 34.68
CA GLU A 419 4.58 -25.36 35.61
C GLU A 419 5.43 -26.46 34.94
N ASN A 420 6.67 -26.14 34.52
CA ASN A 420 7.51 -27.02 33.72
C ASN A 420 7.78 -28.39 34.37
N ILE A 421 7.67 -28.50 35.70
CA ILE A 421 7.77 -29.76 36.46
C ILE A 421 6.74 -30.82 36.00
N LEU A 422 5.60 -30.41 35.42
CA LEU A 422 4.61 -31.29 34.80
C LEU A 422 5.17 -32.11 33.64
N LEU A 423 6.20 -31.60 32.96
CA LEU A 423 6.95 -32.28 31.89
C LEU A 423 8.37 -32.68 32.32
N GLY A 424 8.67 -32.61 33.63
CA GLY A 424 9.98 -32.93 34.20
C GLY A 424 11.04 -31.82 34.11
N GLY A 425 10.64 -30.61 33.72
CA GLY A 425 11.48 -29.41 33.69
C GLY A 425 11.62 -28.70 35.04
N GLN A 426 12.02 -27.43 35.02
CA GLN A 426 12.18 -26.56 36.19
C GLN A 426 11.57 -25.18 35.93
N GLY A 427 11.08 -24.54 36.99
CA GLY A 427 10.44 -23.23 36.94
C GLY A 427 9.09 -23.25 36.22
N THR A 428 8.67 -22.07 35.79
CA THR A 428 7.45 -21.82 35.02
C THR A 428 7.77 -21.27 33.63
N LEU A 429 6.77 -21.25 32.74
CA LEU A 429 6.89 -20.70 31.39
C LEU A 429 5.58 -20.03 30.96
N THR A 430 5.64 -18.77 30.55
CA THR A 430 4.53 -18.08 29.86
C THR A 430 4.60 -18.29 28.35
N ALA A 431 3.50 -18.03 27.62
CA ALA A 431 3.47 -18.12 26.16
C ALA A 431 4.51 -17.21 25.46
N GLY A 432 4.76 -16.01 26.02
CA GLY A 432 5.78 -15.10 25.51
C GLY A 432 7.21 -15.64 25.69
N GLU A 433 7.53 -16.19 26.87
CA GLU A 433 8.83 -16.81 27.13
C GLU A 433 9.03 -18.09 26.31
N TRP A 434 7.96 -18.88 26.12
CA TRP A 434 7.96 -20.04 25.23
C TRP A 434 8.29 -19.62 23.79
N TRP A 435 7.63 -18.58 23.27
CA TRP A 435 7.87 -18.06 21.92
C TRP A 435 9.32 -17.57 21.75
N MET A 436 9.86 -16.79 22.69
CA MET A 436 11.27 -16.36 22.65
C MET A 436 12.25 -17.55 22.66
N GLY A 437 11.95 -18.62 23.41
CA GLY A 437 12.77 -19.83 23.43
C GLY A 437 12.66 -20.67 22.14
N ALA A 438 11.46 -20.79 21.57
CA ALA A 438 11.16 -21.64 20.43
C ALA A 438 11.45 -20.98 19.07
N PHE A 439 11.44 -19.64 18.98
CA PHE A 439 11.59 -18.90 17.72
C PHE A 439 12.85 -19.29 16.93
N GLY A 440 14.02 -19.23 17.56
CA GLY A 440 15.31 -19.64 16.96
C GLY A 440 15.93 -20.88 17.57
N GLY A 441 15.14 -21.65 18.34
CA GLY A 441 15.61 -22.78 19.14
C GLY A 441 14.66 -23.98 19.05
N LEU A 442 14.84 -24.96 19.93
CA LEU A 442 13.85 -26.03 20.14
C LEU A 442 12.75 -25.51 21.07
N ASP A 443 11.52 -25.97 20.86
CA ASP A 443 10.41 -25.80 21.80
C ASP A 443 10.87 -26.19 23.23
N PRO A 444 10.82 -25.25 24.21
CA PRO A 444 11.26 -25.52 25.58
C PRO A 444 10.53 -26.66 26.30
N LEU A 445 9.32 -27.02 25.85
CA LEU A 445 8.48 -28.08 26.41
C LEU A 445 8.56 -29.37 25.58
N ALA A 446 8.42 -29.28 24.25
CA ALA A 446 8.35 -30.45 23.37
C ALA A 446 9.72 -30.97 22.89
N GLY A 447 10.76 -30.13 22.90
CA GLY A 447 12.10 -30.49 22.42
C GLY A 447 12.19 -30.69 20.90
N THR A 448 11.29 -30.06 20.14
CA THR A 448 11.20 -30.09 18.67
C THR A 448 11.12 -28.68 18.10
N TYR A 449 11.42 -28.47 16.82
CA TYR A 449 11.22 -27.16 16.18
C TYR A 449 9.73 -26.90 15.92
N ILE A 450 9.31 -25.64 16.07
CA ILE A 450 7.94 -25.18 15.79
C ILE A 450 7.80 -24.77 14.32
N GLU A 451 6.60 -24.92 13.74
CA GLU A 451 6.34 -24.71 12.30
C GLU A 451 6.42 -23.24 11.84
N VAL A 452 6.52 -22.29 12.78
CA VAL A 452 6.52 -20.84 12.52
C VAL A 452 7.82 -20.15 12.99
N GLY A 453 8.79 -20.90 13.50
CA GLY A 453 10.12 -20.38 13.90
C GLY A 453 11.13 -20.36 12.74
N LEU A 454 12.38 -20.00 13.03
CA LEU A 454 13.47 -19.93 12.03
C LEU A 454 13.89 -21.30 11.48
N ASN A 455 13.75 -22.36 12.28
CA ASN A 455 14.21 -23.70 11.95
C ASN A 455 13.18 -24.48 11.11
N ILE A 456 12.80 -23.93 9.95
CA ILE A 456 11.79 -24.47 9.03
C ILE A 456 12.37 -24.79 7.64
N GLY A 457 11.67 -25.61 6.86
CA GLY A 457 12.06 -25.96 5.49
C GLY A 457 13.46 -26.57 5.38
N ASP A 458 14.31 -25.99 4.52
CA ASP A 458 15.69 -26.43 4.35
C ASP A 458 16.63 -25.97 5.49
N TYR A 459 16.18 -25.06 6.37
CA TYR A 459 16.95 -24.48 7.48
C TYR A 459 16.74 -25.18 8.84
N VAL A 460 16.03 -26.32 8.87
CA VAL A 460 15.77 -27.10 10.09
C VAL A 460 17.06 -27.49 10.81
N GLY A 461 17.30 -26.87 11.97
CA GLY A 461 18.47 -27.10 12.82
C GLY A 461 19.72 -26.33 12.42
N MET A 462 19.59 -25.31 11.57
CA MET A 462 20.67 -24.36 11.25
C MET A 462 20.73 -23.20 12.26
N ALA A 463 19.57 -22.67 12.69
CA ALA A 463 19.52 -21.59 13.66
C ALA A 463 19.62 -22.10 15.10
N ALA A 464 20.43 -21.43 15.92
CA ALA A 464 20.63 -21.78 17.33
C ALA A 464 20.67 -20.53 18.23
N LEU A 465 19.54 -19.81 18.29
CA LEU A 465 19.41 -18.58 19.08
C LEU A 465 19.09 -18.89 20.56
N SER A 466 19.50 -18.00 21.46
CA SER A 466 18.96 -17.94 22.83
C SER A 466 17.73 -17.04 22.88
N ALA A 467 16.92 -17.17 23.93
CA ALA A 467 15.71 -16.36 24.11
C ALA A 467 16.03 -14.85 24.13
N GLU A 468 17.16 -14.44 24.71
CA GLU A 468 17.60 -13.03 24.72
C GLU A 468 18.02 -12.53 23.33
N LYS A 469 18.48 -13.42 22.44
CA LYS A 469 18.84 -13.05 21.07
C LYS A 469 17.60 -13.03 20.16
N ALA A 470 16.63 -13.93 20.39
CA ALA A 470 15.32 -13.87 19.77
C ALA A 470 14.58 -12.57 20.14
N ASP A 471 14.58 -12.21 21.43
CA ASP A 471 14.04 -10.96 21.94
C ASP A 471 14.69 -9.74 21.27
N PHE A 472 16.02 -9.70 21.19
CA PHE A 472 16.73 -8.63 20.49
C PHE A 472 16.36 -8.51 19.01
N ILE A 473 16.26 -9.63 18.29
CA ILE A 473 15.89 -9.65 16.86
C ILE A 473 14.44 -9.19 16.63
N LEU A 474 13.52 -9.54 17.54
CA LEU A 474 12.09 -9.25 17.36
C LEU A 474 11.67 -7.90 17.96
N ASN A 475 12.24 -7.49 19.10
CA ASN A 475 11.75 -6.41 19.96
C ASN A 475 12.69 -5.20 20.13
N ASP A 476 13.92 -5.17 19.58
CA ASP A 476 14.79 -3.98 19.71
C ASP A 476 14.12 -2.72 19.15
N GLU A 477 14.23 -1.60 19.87
CA GLU A 477 13.54 -0.34 19.56
C GLU A 477 13.93 0.28 18.19
N ASN A 478 15.06 -0.13 17.61
CA ASN A 478 15.63 0.45 16.39
C ASN A 478 15.74 -0.56 15.24
N ILE A 479 16.13 -1.81 15.54
CA ILE A 479 16.35 -2.87 14.53
C ILE A 479 15.51 -4.14 14.76
N GLY A 480 14.57 -4.11 15.71
CA GLY A 480 13.65 -5.22 15.97
C GLY A 480 12.66 -5.40 14.82
N LEU A 481 12.38 -6.63 14.41
CA LEU A 481 11.52 -6.92 13.26
C LEU A 481 10.03 -6.60 13.50
N LYS A 482 9.57 -6.41 14.75
CA LYS A 482 8.24 -5.85 15.03
C LYS A 482 8.19 -4.32 14.96
N THR A 483 9.32 -3.66 14.72
CA THR A 483 9.36 -2.23 14.36
C THR A 483 9.27 -2.04 12.84
N THR A 484 9.23 -0.79 12.37
CA THR A 484 9.29 -0.46 10.94
C THR A 484 10.58 -0.93 10.24
N PHE A 485 11.63 -1.31 10.98
CA PHE A 485 12.87 -1.85 10.42
C PHE A 485 12.66 -3.13 9.59
N SER A 486 11.61 -3.92 9.84
CA SER A 486 11.29 -5.09 8.99
C SER A 486 11.03 -4.73 7.53
N ARG A 487 10.59 -3.49 7.26
CA ARG A 487 10.44 -2.96 5.90
C ARG A 487 11.81 -2.74 5.25
N GLU A 488 12.78 -2.24 5.99
CA GLU A 488 14.17 -2.05 5.54
C GLU A 488 14.89 -3.40 5.34
N PHE A 489 14.59 -4.39 6.19
CA PHE A 489 15.05 -5.76 6.01
C PHE A 489 14.51 -6.35 4.69
N VAL A 490 13.21 -6.18 4.40
CA VAL A 490 12.61 -6.60 3.12
C VAL A 490 13.17 -5.82 1.93
N TYR A 491 13.48 -4.51 2.08
CA TYR A 491 14.26 -3.79 1.05
C TYR A 491 15.59 -4.49 0.79
N GLY A 492 16.31 -4.90 1.84
CA GLY A 492 17.54 -5.66 1.76
C GLY A 492 17.42 -6.95 0.95
N GLU A 493 16.41 -7.77 1.27
CA GLU A 493 16.14 -9.02 0.55
C GLU A 493 15.75 -8.79 -0.92
N LEU A 494 14.91 -7.79 -1.20
CA LEU A 494 14.40 -7.52 -2.55
C LEU A 494 15.42 -6.81 -3.45
N ALA A 495 16.25 -5.92 -2.90
CA ALA A 495 17.26 -5.17 -3.66
C ALA A 495 18.64 -5.84 -3.68
N GLY A 496 18.90 -6.81 -2.80
CA GLY A 496 20.24 -7.40 -2.60
C GLY A 496 21.27 -6.43 -2.01
N MET A 497 20.83 -5.26 -1.55
CA MET A 497 21.65 -4.16 -1.03
C MET A 497 20.96 -3.53 0.18
N SER A 498 21.72 -3.08 1.17
CA SER A 498 21.18 -2.26 2.25
C SER A 498 20.64 -0.92 1.73
N LEU A 499 19.77 -0.28 2.50
CA LEU A 499 19.56 1.16 2.33
C LEU A 499 20.89 1.93 2.49
N PRO A 500 21.06 3.10 1.84
CA PRO A 500 22.25 3.94 2.01
C PRO A 500 22.42 4.44 3.45
N ASP A 501 23.66 4.45 3.95
CA ASP A 501 24.00 5.04 5.25
C ASP A 501 24.00 6.59 5.21
N GLU A 502 24.31 7.25 6.34
CA GLU A 502 24.45 8.71 6.43
C GLU A 502 25.46 9.33 5.45
N ASN A 503 26.32 8.53 4.81
CA ASN A 503 27.31 8.94 3.83
C ASN A 503 26.90 8.58 2.39
N GLY A 504 25.72 8.01 2.17
CA GLY A 504 25.23 7.52 0.89
C GLY A 504 25.86 6.19 0.45
N VAL A 505 26.40 5.39 1.38
CA VAL A 505 27.06 4.12 1.09
C VAL A 505 26.12 2.95 1.37
N GLN A 506 25.87 2.12 0.35
CA GLN A 506 25.17 0.85 0.49
C GLN A 506 26.15 -0.31 0.70
N SER A 507 25.72 -1.32 1.45
CA SER A 507 26.41 -2.61 1.59
C SER A 507 25.65 -3.70 0.83
N VAL A 508 26.35 -4.77 0.42
CA VAL A 508 25.67 -5.97 -0.11
C VAL A 508 24.84 -6.59 1.00
N TRP A 509 23.61 -6.96 0.70
CA TRP A 509 22.73 -7.66 1.64
C TRP A 509 22.96 -9.17 1.51
N ASP A 510 23.73 -9.73 2.44
CA ASP A 510 24.06 -11.15 2.50
C ASP A 510 24.03 -11.69 3.94
N ASP A 511 24.23 -13.00 4.08
CA ASP A 511 24.20 -13.70 5.37
C ASP A 511 25.25 -13.13 6.34
N ALA A 512 26.41 -12.69 5.83
CA ALA A 512 27.44 -12.08 6.65
C ALA A 512 27.04 -10.67 7.11
N TYR A 513 26.34 -9.88 6.29
CA TYR A 513 25.79 -8.59 6.71
C TYR A 513 24.77 -8.77 7.84
N VAL A 514 23.79 -9.65 7.67
CA VAL A 514 22.74 -9.92 8.68
C VAL A 514 23.31 -10.56 9.95
N ALA A 515 24.31 -11.45 9.82
CA ALA A 515 25.05 -12.02 10.95
C ALA A 515 25.74 -10.94 11.78
N ASN A 516 26.39 -9.96 11.14
CA ASN A 516 27.02 -8.83 11.82
C ASN A 516 26.00 -7.85 12.42
N LEU A 517 24.84 -7.65 11.78
CA LEU A 517 23.77 -6.76 12.25
C LEU A 517 23.22 -7.22 13.61
N TYR A 518 22.94 -8.53 13.75
CA TYR A 518 22.36 -9.08 14.98
C TYR A 518 23.38 -9.76 15.91
N ASP A 519 24.67 -9.82 15.55
CA ASP A 519 25.72 -10.56 16.29
C ASP A 519 25.32 -12.04 16.46
N ILE A 520 25.03 -12.70 15.35
CA ILE A 520 24.71 -14.13 15.23
C ILE A 520 25.68 -14.80 14.24
N ASP A 521 25.62 -16.13 14.11
CA ASP A 521 26.37 -16.85 13.08
C ASP A 521 25.70 -16.80 11.71
N GLU A 522 26.45 -17.10 10.65
CA GLU A 522 25.96 -17.04 9.25
C GLU A 522 24.85 -18.08 8.96
N ASP A 523 24.84 -19.25 9.63
CA ASP A 523 23.78 -20.26 9.42
C ASP A 523 22.45 -19.78 10.06
N SER A 524 22.50 -19.22 11.27
CA SER A 524 21.36 -18.54 11.91
C SER A 524 20.89 -17.31 11.13
N ALA A 525 21.80 -16.55 10.50
CA ALA A 525 21.46 -15.40 9.68
C ALA A 525 20.76 -15.82 8.38
N ALA A 526 21.25 -16.84 7.68
CA ALA A 526 20.60 -17.37 6.48
C ALA A 526 19.18 -17.88 6.78
N ALA A 527 18.99 -18.56 7.91
CA ALA A 527 17.67 -18.98 8.39
C ALA A 527 16.76 -17.78 8.71
N LEU A 528 17.27 -16.72 9.33
CA LEU A 528 16.51 -15.48 9.58
C LEU A 528 16.08 -14.79 8.29
N ARG A 529 16.99 -14.70 7.30
CA ARG A 529 16.72 -14.10 5.99
C ARG A 529 15.62 -14.86 5.23
N SER A 530 15.74 -16.19 5.16
CA SER A 530 14.70 -17.05 4.56
C SER A 530 13.37 -16.94 5.32
N TRP A 531 13.40 -16.88 6.66
CA TRP A 531 12.19 -16.68 7.43
C TRP A 531 11.49 -15.34 7.13
N VAL A 532 12.23 -14.23 7.00
CA VAL A 532 11.63 -12.93 6.64
C VAL A 532 11.15 -12.91 5.18
N GLY A 533 11.98 -13.34 4.23
CA GLY A 533 11.68 -13.31 2.79
C GLY A 533 10.73 -14.43 2.35
N ASP A 534 11.21 -15.68 2.38
CA ASP A 534 10.51 -16.84 1.82
C ASP A 534 9.26 -17.25 2.61
N PHE A 535 9.22 -16.98 3.92
CA PHE A 535 8.09 -17.36 4.77
C PHE A 535 7.18 -16.17 5.14
N VAL A 536 7.68 -15.15 5.83
CA VAL A 536 6.81 -14.03 6.27
C VAL A 536 6.32 -13.22 5.07
N PHE A 537 7.21 -12.76 4.19
CA PHE A 537 6.83 -11.89 3.08
C PHE A 537 6.10 -12.62 1.93
N GLU A 538 6.53 -13.82 1.55
CA GLU A 538 5.90 -14.60 0.47
C GLU A 538 4.71 -15.48 0.90
N VAL A 539 4.60 -15.92 2.16
CA VAL A 539 3.50 -16.78 2.62
C VAL A 539 2.57 -16.08 3.62
N VAL A 540 3.12 -15.52 4.71
CA VAL A 540 2.28 -14.96 5.80
C VAL A 540 1.59 -13.67 5.38
N MET A 541 2.26 -12.74 4.69
CA MET A 541 1.66 -11.46 4.29
C MET A 541 0.46 -11.62 3.32
N PRO A 542 0.53 -12.43 2.24
CA PRO A 542 -0.64 -12.78 1.42
C PRO A 542 -1.83 -13.35 2.22
N VAL A 543 -1.54 -14.28 3.14
CA VAL A 543 -2.55 -14.87 4.02
C VAL A 543 -3.19 -13.81 4.92
N LEU A 544 -2.39 -12.96 5.55
CA LEU A 544 -2.84 -11.93 6.46
C LEU A 544 -3.70 -10.87 5.78
N ILE A 545 -3.28 -10.38 4.60
CA ILE A 545 -4.05 -9.42 3.82
C ILE A 545 -5.42 -10.03 3.47
N THR A 546 -5.43 -11.25 2.95
CA THR A 546 -6.67 -11.97 2.62
C THR A 546 -7.56 -12.17 3.84
N PHE A 547 -6.96 -12.52 4.99
CA PHE A 547 -7.66 -12.75 6.25
C PHE A 547 -8.27 -11.47 6.85
N LEU A 548 -7.53 -10.36 6.86
CA LEU A 548 -7.97 -9.10 7.47
C LEU A 548 -8.95 -8.29 6.62
N SER A 549 -8.99 -8.51 5.31
CA SER A 549 -9.70 -7.63 4.36
C SER A 549 -10.51 -8.32 3.28
N GLY A 550 -10.22 -9.60 2.97
CA GLY A 550 -10.74 -10.28 1.79
C GLY A 550 -10.04 -9.91 0.48
N ASN A 551 -9.09 -8.97 0.48
CA ASN A 551 -8.29 -8.62 -0.69
C ASN A 551 -7.41 -9.79 -1.15
N THR A 552 -7.17 -9.85 -2.45
CA THR A 552 -6.26 -10.82 -3.08
C THR A 552 -5.35 -10.11 -4.11
N GLU A 553 -4.35 -10.82 -4.62
CA GLU A 553 -3.39 -10.30 -5.62
C GLU A 553 -4.05 -9.85 -6.93
N TYR A 554 -5.18 -10.46 -7.30
CA TYR A 554 -5.96 -10.12 -8.49
C TYR A 554 -7.41 -9.95 -8.10
N TYR A 555 -8.09 -8.89 -8.55
CA TYR A 555 -9.51 -8.71 -8.25
C TYR A 555 -10.29 -8.04 -9.38
N SER A 556 -11.61 -8.03 -9.21
CA SER A 556 -12.58 -7.57 -10.19
C SER A 556 -13.41 -6.41 -9.63
N MET A 557 -13.46 -5.29 -10.34
CA MET A 557 -14.40 -4.21 -10.08
C MET A 557 -14.65 -3.37 -11.34
N PRO A 558 -15.68 -2.49 -11.36
CA PRO A 558 -15.94 -1.63 -12.51
C PRO A 558 -14.78 -0.68 -12.85
N ILE A 559 -14.57 -0.41 -14.14
CA ILE A 559 -13.53 0.52 -14.61
C ILE A 559 -13.65 1.92 -13.98
N THR A 560 -14.86 2.40 -13.68
CA THR A 560 -15.07 3.70 -13.01
C THR A 560 -14.47 3.74 -11.60
N HIS A 561 -14.45 2.61 -10.89
CA HIS A 561 -13.81 2.53 -9.58
C HIS A 561 -12.28 2.52 -9.70
N TRP A 562 -11.72 1.74 -10.65
CA TRP A 562 -10.29 1.78 -10.98
C TRP A 562 -9.82 3.20 -11.32
N LEU A 563 -10.54 3.89 -12.20
CA LEU A 563 -10.19 5.24 -12.64
C LEU A 563 -10.40 6.27 -11.53
N PHE A 564 -11.57 6.34 -10.88
CA PHE A 564 -11.96 7.53 -10.10
C PHE A 564 -12.24 7.32 -8.61
N GLY A 565 -12.17 6.09 -8.07
CA GLY A 565 -12.25 5.91 -6.61
C GLY A 565 -12.76 4.54 -6.15
N PHE A 566 -12.03 3.90 -5.24
CA PHE A 566 -12.50 2.80 -4.41
C PHE A 566 -11.85 2.83 -3.01
N SER A 567 -12.53 2.31 -1.99
CA SER A 567 -11.95 2.16 -0.66
C SER A 567 -11.30 0.78 -0.54
N ASP A 568 -10.00 0.73 -0.26
CA ASP A 568 -9.28 -0.51 -0.01
C ASP A 568 -9.37 -0.93 1.47
N ALA A 569 -9.78 -2.18 1.69
CA ALA A 569 -10.00 -2.71 3.03
C ALA A 569 -8.69 -3.14 3.73
N ALA A 570 -7.64 -3.54 3.00
CA ALA A 570 -6.37 -3.92 3.61
C ALA A 570 -5.59 -2.69 4.11
N SER A 571 -5.57 -1.61 3.33
CA SER A 571 -5.04 -0.32 3.77
C SER A 571 -5.76 0.16 5.04
N ALA A 572 -7.09 0.04 5.10
CA ALA A 572 -7.87 0.33 6.32
C ALA A 572 -7.45 -0.54 7.51
N SER A 573 -7.30 -1.86 7.31
CA SER A 573 -6.95 -2.82 8.36
C SER A 573 -5.55 -2.62 8.94
N PHE A 574 -4.60 -2.12 8.15
CA PHE A 574 -3.28 -1.70 8.64
C PHE A 574 -3.23 -0.26 9.19
N GLY A 575 -4.36 0.45 9.22
CA GLY A 575 -4.45 1.82 9.73
C GLY A 575 -3.89 2.89 8.77
N PHE A 576 -3.63 2.54 7.51
CA PHE A 576 -3.31 3.51 6.47
C PHE A 576 -4.56 4.19 5.95
N PHE A 577 -4.36 5.29 5.21
CA PHE A 577 -5.48 5.89 4.51
C PHE A 577 -6.02 4.90 3.44
N PRO A 578 -7.32 4.53 3.46
CA PRO A 578 -7.77 3.36 2.72
C PRO A 578 -8.08 3.57 1.23
N TRP A 579 -8.47 4.76 0.79
CA TRP A 579 -9.03 4.93 -0.55
C TRP A 579 -7.97 5.12 -1.65
N VAL A 580 -8.25 4.60 -2.86
CA VAL A 580 -7.32 4.41 -3.99
C VAL A 580 -8.00 4.53 -5.38
N SER A 581 -7.29 4.91 -6.45
CA SER A 581 -7.73 5.14 -7.86
C SER A 581 -6.60 5.70 -8.76
N LEU A 582 -6.88 5.97 -10.05
CA LEU A 582 -5.86 6.29 -11.08
C LEU A 582 -5.94 7.70 -11.71
N GLU A 583 -7.11 8.35 -11.72
CA GLU A 583 -7.38 9.64 -12.39
C GLU A 583 -8.01 10.67 -11.44
N THR A 584 -7.37 11.84 -11.30
CA THR A 584 -7.73 12.81 -10.25
C THR A 584 -9.06 13.47 -10.58
N ASN A 585 -10.02 13.36 -9.68
CA ASN A 585 -11.36 13.94 -9.78
C ASN A 585 -11.53 14.96 -8.64
N LEU A 586 -12.61 15.74 -8.60
CA LEU A 586 -12.89 16.60 -7.44
C LEU A 586 -13.12 15.78 -6.14
N THR A 587 -13.74 14.60 -6.27
CA THR A 587 -13.94 13.65 -5.16
C THR A 587 -13.89 12.21 -5.64
N PHE A 588 -13.60 11.26 -4.75
CA PHE A 588 -13.61 9.84 -5.14
C PHE A 588 -14.99 9.33 -5.49
N TYR A 589 -15.03 8.46 -6.47
CA TYR A 589 -16.25 7.83 -6.93
C TYR A 589 -16.93 7.02 -5.81
N GLY A 590 -18.21 7.32 -5.56
CA GLY A 590 -19.01 6.66 -4.52
C GLY A 590 -18.66 7.01 -3.07
N SER A 591 -17.90 8.08 -2.83
CA SER A 591 -17.32 8.38 -1.52
C SER A 591 -18.16 9.23 -0.55
N ASP A 592 -19.25 9.82 -1.02
CA ASP A 592 -20.06 10.82 -0.29
C ASP A 592 -19.36 12.17 0.00
N GLY A 593 -18.46 12.60 -0.90
CA GLY A 593 -17.94 13.99 -0.95
C GLY A 593 -16.49 14.14 -0.49
N ILE A 594 -15.69 13.10 -0.72
CA ILE A 594 -14.32 13.00 -0.24
C ILE A 594 -13.36 13.62 -1.25
N GLY A 595 -12.78 14.77 -0.91
CA GLY A 595 -11.77 15.46 -1.72
C GLY A 595 -10.52 14.61 -1.94
N THR A 596 -9.84 14.83 -3.08
CA THR A 596 -8.78 13.94 -3.56
C THR A 596 -7.36 14.30 -3.14
N GLY A 597 -7.24 15.18 -2.16
CA GLY A 597 -6.03 15.92 -1.86
C GLY A 597 -6.09 17.32 -2.48
N ASP A 598 -4.97 18.02 -2.44
CA ASP A 598 -4.91 19.43 -2.76
C ASP A 598 -4.83 19.76 -4.25
N PHE A 599 -5.46 20.88 -4.63
CA PHE A 599 -5.49 21.34 -6.02
C PHE A 599 -4.09 21.74 -6.50
N SER A 600 -3.73 21.32 -7.71
CA SER A 600 -2.45 21.65 -8.32
C SER A 600 -2.37 23.13 -8.69
N VAL A 601 -1.31 23.79 -8.23
CA VAL A 601 -0.99 25.19 -8.56
C VAL A 601 0.10 25.24 -9.62
N TYR A 602 -0.05 26.17 -10.55
CA TYR A 602 0.66 26.20 -11.81
C TYR A 602 1.17 27.61 -12.12
N LYS A 603 2.46 27.74 -12.43
CA LYS A 603 3.06 29.00 -12.93
C LYS A 603 3.49 28.86 -14.39
N MET A 604 3.14 29.85 -15.21
CA MET A 604 3.35 29.88 -16.67
C MET A 604 3.94 31.23 -17.09
N SER A 605 4.77 31.24 -18.13
CA SER A 605 5.31 32.44 -18.78
C SER A 605 4.28 33.07 -19.75
N THR A 606 4.07 34.38 -19.69
CA THR A 606 3.08 35.09 -20.52
C THR A 606 3.71 35.88 -21.67
N ALA A 607 5.04 36.03 -21.70
CA ALA A 607 5.77 36.75 -22.74
C ALA A 607 7.05 36.01 -23.22
N GLY A 608 7.72 36.60 -24.22
CA GLY A 608 9.00 36.10 -24.75
C GLY A 608 8.89 34.82 -25.59
N GLU A 609 10.05 34.20 -25.84
CA GLU A 609 10.16 32.92 -26.58
C GLU A 609 9.58 31.72 -25.80
N THR A 610 9.34 31.91 -24.50
CA THR A 610 8.72 30.93 -23.58
C THR A 610 7.22 31.17 -23.37
N LYS A 611 6.58 32.09 -24.11
CA LYS A 611 5.14 32.40 -23.94
C LYS A 611 4.29 31.12 -23.98
N GLY A 612 3.45 30.93 -22.96
CA GLY A 612 2.61 29.75 -22.79
C GLY A 612 3.26 28.58 -22.05
N GLN A 613 4.59 28.56 -21.87
CA GLN A 613 5.31 27.41 -21.31
C GLN A 613 5.27 27.37 -19.77
N ARG A 614 5.37 26.15 -19.23
CA ARG A 614 5.45 25.89 -17.79
C ARG A 614 6.75 26.47 -17.21
N LEU A 615 6.66 27.01 -16.00
CA LEU A 615 7.80 27.46 -15.21
C LEU A 615 7.92 26.70 -13.88
N ALA A 616 6.80 26.51 -13.18
CA ALA A 616 6.79 25.80 -11.90
C ALA A 616 5.41 25.16 -11.61
N GLN A 617 5.41 24.16 -10.74
CA GLN A 617 4.21 23.53 -10.18
C GLN A 617 4.33 23.40 -8.65
N GLY A 618 3.20 23.48 -7.96
CA GLY A 618 3.03 23.23 -6.53
C GLY A 618 1.58 22.87 -6.24
N TYR A 619 1.11 23.18 -5.03
CA TYR A 619 -0.23 22.85 -4.56
C TYR A 619 -0.85 24.04 -3.79
N MET A 620 -2.15 23.96 -3.53
CA MET A 620 -2.90 24.90 -2.69
C MET A 620 -3.66 24.10 -1.64
N ASN A 621 -3.53 24.47 -0.36
CA ASN A 621 -4.41 23.94 0.69
C ASN A 621 -5.86 24.33 0.36
N SER A 622 -6.63 23.34 -0.07
CA SER A 622 -7.94 23.47 -0.73
C SER A 622 -9.00 22.61 -0.06
N ASP A 623 -8.59 21.60 0.73
CA ASP A 623 -9.46 20.86 1.63
C ASP A 623 -9.66 21.55 3.00
N GLY A 624 -8.78 22.50 3.35
CA GLY A 624 -8.84 23.29 4.57
C GLY A 624 -8.43 22.53 5.83
N ASP A 625 -7.64 21.45 5.72
CA ASP A 625 -7.20 20.62 6.85
C ASP A 625 -6.27 21.36 7.84
N GLY A 626 -5.57 22.39 7.36
CA GLY A 626 -4.61 23.21 8.10
C GLY A 626 -3.14 22.79 7.97
N LEU A 627 -2.80 21.90 7.03
CA LEU A 627 -1.44 21.40 6.77
C LEU A 627 -1.04 21.57 5.30
N CYS A 628 0.23 21.87 5.05
CA CYS A 628 0.84 21.76 3.74
C CYS A 628 1.68 20.48 3.78
N ASP A 629 1.49 19.55 2.85
CA ASP A 629 2.24 18.27 2.81
C ASP A 629 3.75 18.49 2.95
N TYR A 630 4.26 19.54 2.30
CA TYR A 630 5.64 20.01 2.37
C TYR A 630 5.74 21.46 1.92
N ASP A 631 6.85 22.15 2.20
CA ASP A 631 7.11 23.46 1.60
C ASP A 631 8.60 23.83 1.52
N TYR A 632 8.90 24.93 0.83
CA TYR A 632 10.22 25.55 0.73
C TYR A 632 10.23 26.94 1.38
N GLY A 633 11.35 27.30 2.00
CA GLY A 633 11.60 28.66 2.46
C GLY A 633 11.71 29.66 1.30
N SER A 634 11.64 30.95 1.62
CA SER A 634 11.79 32.04 0.63
C SER A 634 13.15 32.08 -0.09
N ASP A 635 14.10 31.27 0.34
CA ASP A 635 15.42 31.03 -0.26
C ASP A 635 15.50 29.75 -1.10
N GLY A 636 14.38 29.03 -1.29
CA GLY A 636 14.28 27.79 -2.05
C GLY A 636 14.73 26.54 -1.30
N VAL A 637 15.04 26.64 0.00
CA VAL A 637 15.49 25.50 0.81
C VAL A 637 14.28 24.75 1.36
N PHE A 638 14.28 23.42 1.27
CA PHE A 638 13.23 22.58 1.86
C PHE A 638 13.11 22.80 3.38
N ILE A 639 11.91 23.05 3.89
CA ILE A 639 11.68 23.38 5.32
C ILE A 639 10.96 22.31 6.14
N GLY A 640 10.43 21.26 5.50
CA GLY A 640 9.85 20.09 6.17
C GLY A 640 8.58 19.57 5.51
N TYR A 641 8.01 18.55 6.15
CA TYR A 641 6.69 17.97 5.85
C TYR A 641 5.66 18.38 6.92
N ASP A 642 4.37 18.17 6.65
CA ASP A 642 3.24 18.39 7.57
C ASP A 642 3.25 19.77 8.25
N LEU A 643 3.45 20.82 7.44
CA LEU A 643 3.69 22.18 7.91
C LEU A 643 2.37 22.92 8.13
N PRO A 644 2.22 23.78 9.17
CA PRO A 644 0.99 24.56 9.36
C PRO A 644 0.67 25.47 8.15
N CYS A 645 -0.53 25.30 7.58
CA CYS A 645 -1.03 25.99 6.38
C CYS A 645 -2.30 26.78 6.68
N GLU A 646 -2.53 27.88 5.97
CA GLU A 646 -3.84 28.55 5.92
C GLU A 646 -4.70 28.03 4.74
N ASP A 647 -6.01 28.01 4.89
CA ASP A 647 -7.00 27.71 3.83
C ASP A 647 -6.77 28.65 2.61
N GLY A 648 -6.56 28.06 1.44
CA GLY A 648 -6.17 28.75 0.19
C GLY A 648 -4.67 29.09 0.07
N GLN A 649 -3.80 28.64 0.96
CA GLN A 649 -2.36 28.90 0.88
C GLN A 649 -1.70 28.07 -0.22
N ILE A 650 -0.97 28.73 -1.13
CA ILE A 650 -0.09 28.09 -2.11
C ILE A 650 1.19 27.61 -1.41
N TYR A 651 1.61 26.38 -1.66
CA TYR A 651 2.81 25.75 -1.11
C TYR A 651 3.56 24.88 -2.13
N GLY A 652 4.78 24.48 -1.81
CA GLY A 652 5.51 23.41 -2.50
C GLY A 652 5.94 23.74 -3.94
N MET A 653 5.84 25.00 -4.36
CA MET A 653 6.17 25.47 -5.71
C MET A 653 7.62 25.16 -6.09
N THR A 654 7.82 24.40 -7.16
CA THR A 654 9.12 23.92 -7.64
C THR A 654 9.23 23.98 -9.16
N GLU A 655 10.45 24.20 -9.67
CA GLU A 655 10.78 24.14 -11.10
C GLU A 655 10.93 22.70 -11.64
N HIS A 656 10.75 21.70 -10.77
CA HIS A 656 10.83 20.28 -11.11
C HIS A 656 9.43 19.64 -11.14
N LEU A 657 9.31 18.48 -11.79
CA LEU A 657 8.20 17.55 -11.56
C LEU A 657 8.09 17.30 -10.04
N THR A 658 6.92 17.54 -9.43
CA THR A 658 6.80 17.63 -7.95
C THR A 658 7.35 16.41 -7.20
N TRP A 659 7.26 15.24 -7.83
CA TRP A 659 7.78 13.96 -7.32
C TRP A 659 9.27 13.69 -7.55
N ARG A 660 9.91 14.40 -8.49
CA ARG A 660 11.37 14.38 -8.76
C ARG A 660 12.06 15.65 -8.26
N ALA A 661 11.35 16.44 -7.46
CA ALA A 661 11.93 17.60 -6.82
C ALA A 661 13.03 17.15 -5.82
N PRO A 662 14.06 17.97 -5.55
CA PRO A 662 15.23 17.54 -4.78
C PRO A 662 14.91 16.90 -3.42
N HIS A 663 13.89 17.39 -2.71
CA HIS A 663 13.48 16.83 -1.41
C HIS A 663 12.97 15.38 -1.51
N ARG A 664 12.43 14.94 -2.66
CA ARG A 664 12.00 13.56 -2.91
C ARG A 664 13.19 12.64 -3.17
N GLU A 665 14.20 13.14 -3.87
CA GLU A 665 15.47 12.43 -4.05
C GLU A 665 16.15 12.22 -2.69
N ASP A 666 16.26 13.29 -1.88
CA ASP A 666 16.81 13.23 -0.51
C ASP A 666 16.03 12.26 0.38
N ALA A 667 14.69 12.31 0.36
CA ALA A 667 13.84 11.42 1.15
C ALA A 667 13.92 9.95 0.70
N SER A 668 14.20 9.69 -0.58
CA SER A 668 14.50 8.36 -1.11
C SER A 668 15.93 7.87 -0.83
N LEU A 669 16.72 8.62 -0.05
CA LEU A 669 18.14 8.37 0.22
C LEU A 669 19.02 8.42 -1.05
N GLY A 670 18.60 9.18 -2.08
CA GLY A 670 19.30 9.29 -3.36
C GLY A 670 19.11 8.10 -4.30
N LEU A 671 18.06 7.31 -4.11
CA LEU A 671 17.75 6.13 -4.91
C LEU A 671 16.75 6.42 -6.05
N LEU A 672 15.87 7.42 -5.89
CA LEU A 672 14.74 7.67 -6.78
C LEU A 672 15.14 7.91 -8.22
N THR A 673 16.18 8.70 -8.51
CA THR A 673 16.60 8.96 -9.89
C THR A 673 17.29 7.76 -10.54
N GLY A 674 17.93 6.90 -9.75
CA GLY A 674 18.44 5.62 -10.24
C GLY A 674 17.31 4.64 -10.60
N HIS A 675 16.27 4.60 -9.76
CA HIS A 675 15.14 3.67 -9.90
C HIS A 675 14.12 4.09 -10.96
N ALA A 676 13.77 5.38 -11.01
CA ALA A 676 12.77 5.90 -11.94
C ALA A 676 13.26 5.94 -13.40
N GLY A 677 14.57 5.91 -13.62
CA GLY A 677 15.14 6.34 -14.90
C GLY A 677 14.82 7.81 -15.19
N ASN A 678 14.77 8.16 -16.47
CA ASN A 678 14.51 9.51 -17.02
C ASN A 678 15.08 10.65 -16.15
N SER A 679 16.31 11.08 -16.42
CA SER A 679 17.03 12.06 -15.59
C SER A 679 16.54 13.51 -15.73
N ASP A 680 15.65 13.80 -16.69
CA ASP A 680 15.18 15.16 -16.96
C ASP A 680 13.97 15.48 -16.08
N THR A 681 14.20 16.27 -15.02
CA THR A 681 13.18 16.56 -14.01
C THR A 681 12.60 17.97 -14.11
N SER A 682 13.16 18.85 -14.93
CA SER A 682 12.80 20.27 -14.99
C SER A 682 11.55 20.52 -15.83
N LEU A 683 10.64 21.33 -15.29
CA LEU A 683 9.46 21.88 -15.95
C LEU A 683 9.74 23.17 -16.74
N MET A 684 10.93 23.76 -16.59
CA MET A 684 11.24 25.06 -17.18
C MET A 684 11.28 24.99 -18.71
N GLY A 685 10.31 25.65 -19.35
CA GLY A 685 10.21 25.70 -20.81
C GLY A 685 9.67 24.42 -21.45
N THR A 686 9.09 23.51 -20.67
CA THR A 686 8.37 22.35 -21.24
C THR A 686 7.03 22.80 -21.83
N ILE A 687 6.72 22.34 -23.04
CA ILE A 687 5.32 22.28 -23.49
C ILE A 687 4.66 21.02 -22.93
N GLY A 688 3.33 20.93 -23.04
CA GLY A 688 2.55 19.94 -22.28
C GLY A 688 2.14 20.54 -20.95
N GLY A 689 0.88 20.90 -20.87
CA GLY A 689 0.35 21.80 -19.86
C GLY A 689 -1.14 22.03 -20.09
N VAL A 690 -1.86 22.48 -19.05
CA VAL A 690 -3.00 23.42 -19.12
C VAL A 690 -2.50 24.81 -19.63
N SER A 691 -1.41 24.81 -20.39
CA SER A 691 -0.56 25.93 -20.76
C SER A 691 0.58 25.41 -21.64
N ALA A 692 0.47 25.65 -22.96
CA ALA A 692 1.54 25.77 -23.95
C ALA A 692 1.05 25.32 -25.34
N PRO A 693 0.19 26.10 -26.04
CA PRO A 693 -0.07 25.83 -27.45
C PRO A 693 1.14 26.17 -28.32
N LEU A 694 2.14 26.89 -27.82
CA LEU A 694 3.26 27.43 -28.61
C LEU A 694 4.53 26.58 -28.50
N ALA A 695 5.04 26.13 -29.64
CA ALA A 695 6.21 25.26 -29.76
C ALA A 695 7.08 25.65 -30.98
N SER A 696 8.40 25.41 -30.94
CA SER A 696 9.25 25.72 -32.09
C SER A 696 8.93 24.79 -33.27
N PRO A 697 8.58 25.30 -34.46
CA PRO A 697 8.29 24.47 -35.64
C PRO A 697 9.56 23.91 -36.30
N SER A 698 10.75 24.36 -35.88
CA SER A 698 12.02 24.07 -36.57
C SER A 698 13.12 23.55 -35.64
N GLU A 699 12.88 23.54 -34.34
CA GLU A 699 13.82 23.06 -33.32
C GLU A 699 13.11 22.10 -32.37
N SER A 700 13.87 21.17 -31.78
CA SER A 700 13.36 20.30 -30.72
C SER A 700 13.02 21.11 -29.46
N PHE A 701 11.98 20.69 -28.76
CA PHE A 701 11.52 21.28 -27.50
C PHE A 701 11.27 20.18 -26.46
N MET A 702 11.25 20.56 -25.18
CA MET A 702 10.94 19.64 -24.09
C MET A 702 9.43 19.52 -23.88
N VAL A 703 9.01 18.33 -23.51
CA VAL A 703 7.62 17.87 -23.50
C VAL A 703 7.37 17.20 -22.16
N ASN A 704 6.54 17.82 -21.33
CA ASN A 704 6.09 17.25 -20.07
C ASN A 704 5.02 16.20 -20.38
N VAL A 705 5.42 14.92 -20.44
CA VAL A 705 4.56 13.77 -20.73
C VAL A 705 3.66 13.52 -19.53
N ALA A 706 2.65 14.36 -19.44
CA ALA A 706 1.61 14.36 -18.45
C ALA A 706 2.13 14.11 -17.02
N GLY A 707 3.06 14.97 -16.57
CA GLY A 707 3.63 15.04 -15.21
C GLY A 707 4.32 13.79 -14.67
N TYR A 708 4.44 12.73 -15.48
CA TYR A 708 5.30 11.59 -15.22
C TYR A 708 6.76 11.90 -15.55
N ALA A 709 7.02 12.29 -16.79
CA ALA A 709 8.37 12.30 -17.35
C ALA A 709 8.55 13.48 -18.32
N ILE A 710 9.80 13.92 -18.49
CA ILE A 710 10.15 14.88 -19.55
C ILE A 710 10.73 14.11 -20.74
N ALA A 711 10.29 14.47 -21.93
CA ALA A 711 10.78 13.91 -23.19
C ALA A 711 11.11 15.03 -24.18
N SER A 712 11.92 14.75 -25.19
CA SER A 712 12.35 15.71 -26.20
C SER A 712 11.65 15.41 -27.54
N SER A 713 11.12 16.43 -28.22
CA SER A 713 10.48 16.25 -29.52
C SER A 713 11.50 16.06 -30.65
N VAL A 714 11.13 15.27 -31.66
CA VAL A 714 11.90 15.05 -32.88
C VAL A 714 11.17 15.74 -34.03
N VAL A 715 11.85 16.69 -34.68
CA VAL A 715 11.31 17.42 -35.83
C VAL A 715 11.21 16.51 -37.05
N GLY A 716 10.02 16.43 -37.65
CA GLY A 716 9.66 15.61 -38.80
C GLY A 716 9.75 16.34 -40.13
N GLU A 717 8.83 16.02 -41.05
CA GLU A 717 8.75 16.65 -42.38
C GLU A 717 7.72 17.82 -42.41
N GLU A 718 7.82 18.67 -43.43
CA GLU A 718 6.78 19.67 -43.73
C GLU A 718 5.54 18.95 -44.29
N THR A 719 4.38 19.21 -43.69
CA THR A 719 3.10 18.59 -44.00
C THR A 719 2.01 19.63 -44.31
N THR A 720 0.81 19.19 -44.65
CA THR A 720 -0.35 20.08 -44.83
C THR A 720 -1.59 19.43 -44.27
N PHE A 721 -2.18 20.05 -43.24
CA PHE A 721 -3.34 19.55 -42.53
C PHE A 721 -4.47 20.58 -42.61
N LYS A 722 -5.68 20.15 -43.02
CA LYS A 722 -6.85 21.02 -43.28
C LYS A 722 -6.54 22.30 -44.11
N GLY A 723 -5.56 22.22 -45.01
CA GLY A 723 -5.11 23.31 -45.88
C GLY A 723 -4.00 24.21 -45.30
N ILE A 724 -3.71 24.09 -44.00
CA ILE A 724 -2.68 24.84 -43.29
C ILE A 724 -1.33 24.10 -43.45
N PRO A 725 -0.23 24.78 -43.83
CA PRO A 725 1.11 24.21 -43.83
C PRO A 725 1.62 24.06 -42.39
N MET A 726 2.12 22.87 -42.04
CA MET A 726 2.60 22.56 -40.68
C MET A 726 3.92 21.77 -40.74
N VAL A 727 4.59 21.61 -39.60
CA VAL A 727 5.71 20.67 -39.42
C VAL A 727 5.28 19.58 -38.45
N ASP A 728 5.49 18.32 -38.81
CA ASP A 728 5.24 17.19 -37.91
C ASP A 728 6.32 17.15 -36.80
N HIS A 729 5.93 16.84 -35.57
CA HIS A 729 6.83 16.57 -34.45
C HIS A 729 6.40 15.29 -33.75
N THR A 730 7.34 14.40 -33.45
CA THR A 730 7.06 13.17 -32.71
C THR A 730 7.79 13.16 -31.37
N VAL A 731 7.19 12.57 -30.35
CA VAL A 731 7.80 12.28 -29.06
C VAL A 731 7.52 10.83 -28.76
N SER A 732 8.56 10.07 -28.40
CA SER A 732 8.41 8.69 -27.96
C SER A 732 9.21 8.51 -26.67
N LEU A 733 8.57 7.92 -25.68
CA LEU A 733 9.10 7.71 -24.34
C LEU A 733 9.34 6.22 -24.14
N ASP A 734 10.60 5.84 -23.92
CA ASP A 734 10.97 4.45 -23.72
C ASP A 734 10.50 3.96 -22.32
N PRO A 735 9.56 3.00 -22.25
CA PRO A 735 9.13 2.44 -20.98
C PRO A 735 10.29 1.79 -20.21
N ALA A 736 11.28 1.20 -20.89
CA ALA A 736 12.44 0.58 -20.23
C ALA A 736 13.29 1.56 -19.43
N GLN A 737 13.13 2.87 -19.64
CA GLN A 737 13.87 3.95 -18.98
C GLN A 737 12.96 4.93 -18.24
N THR A 738 11.68 4.59 -18.06
CA THR A 738 10.68 5.45 -17.42
C THR A 738 9.83 4.64 -16.44
N GLN A 739 10.44 4.23 -15.33
CA GLN A 739 9.72 3.62 -14.23
C GLN A 739 9.02 4.72 -13.43
N ILE A 740 7.69 4.68 -13.42
CA ILE A 740 6.85 5.68 -12.77
C ILE A 740 6.40 5.24 -11.37
N GLN A 741 7.03 4.17 -10.85
CA GLN A 741 6.78 3.66 -9.51
C GLN A 741 6.83 4.78 -8.48
N GLY A 742 7.92 5.53 -8.27
CA GLY A 742 7.95 6.54 -7.18
C GLY A 742 6.90 7.66 -7.30
N LYS A 743 6.40 7.91 -8.52
CA LYS A 743 5.26 8.81 -8.77
C LYS A 743 3.99 8.14 -8.29
N ILE A 744 3.69 6.96 -8.84
CA ILE A 744 2.69 6.04 -8.30
C ILE A 744 3.25 5.34 -7.04
N LEU A 745 4.01 6.01 -6.15
CA LEU A 745 4.30 5.53 -4.79
C LEU A 745 4.35 6.59 -3.71
N GLY A 746 4.52 7.87 -4.05
CA GLY A 746 4.01 9.00 -3.26
C GLY A 746 4.49 9.12 -1.81
N ALA A 747 5.30 8.18 -1.31
CA ALA A 747 5.43 7.86 0.11
C ALA A 747 6.38 8.80 0.84
N SER A 748 7.09 9.65 0.09
CA SER A 748 8.05 10.63 0.62
C SER A 748 9.16 9.94 1.42
N ASN A 749 9.56 8.73 1.01
CA ASN A 749 10.64 7.95 1.62
C ASN A 749 11.19 6.89 0.63
N TRP A 750 12.14 6.07 1.07
CA TRP A 750 12.82 5.06 0.25
C TRP A 750 11.88 4.02 -0.39
N VAL A 751 10.65 3.82 0.09
CA VAL A 751 9.65 2.92 -0.53
C VAL A 751 9.34 3.33 -1.98
N ASP A 752 9.43 4.62 -2.33
CA ASP A 752 9.30 5.11 -3.71
C ASP A 752 10.32 4.43 -4.67
N ALA A 753 11.46 3.98 -4.13
CA ALA A 753 12.57 3.33 -4.84
C ALA A 753 12.75 1.84 -4.48
N LEU A 754 11.74 1.18 -3.89
CA LEU A 754 11.79 -0.25 -3.56
C LEU A 754 11.55 -1.13 -4.81
N PRO A 755 12.47 -2.03 -5.21
CA PRO A 755 12.28 -2.84 -6.41
C PRO A 755 11.03 -3.73 -6.38
N GLY A 756 10.20 -3.62 -7.42
CA GLY A 756 8.97 -4.42 -7.57
C GLY A 756 7.80 -4.05 -6.65
N ALA A 757 7.86 -2.92 -5.93
CA ALA A 757 6.76 -2.50 -5.04
C ALA A 757 5.49 -2.14 -5.83
N LEU A 758 5.62 -1.36 -6.91
CA LEU A 758 4.61 -1.19 -7.94
C LEU A 758 5.34 -0.99 -9.28
N PRO A 759 5.74 -2.07 -9.97
CA PRO A 759 6.68 -2.00 -11.09
C PRO A 759 5.96 -1.60 -12.39
N VAL A 760 5.50 -0.36 -12.42
CA VAL A 760 4.82 0.26 -13.55
C VAL A 760 5.78 1.16 -14.32
N TYR A 761 5.84 0.93 -15.63
CA TYR A 761 6.71 1.59 -16.59
C TYR A 761 5.85 2.30 -17.64
N LEU A 762 6.23 3.53 -18.01
CA LEU A 762 5.42 4.38 -18.87
C LEU A 762 5.97 4.41 -20.30
N GLY A 763 5.20 3.85 -21.23
CA GLY A 763 5.38 4.13 -22.66
C GLY A 763 4.47 5.28 -23.08
N ALA A 764 4.95 6.16 -23.96
CA ALA A 764 4.13 7.19 -24.57
C ALA A 764 4.59 7.49 -25.99
N ASP A 765 3.65 7.58 -26.92
CA ASP A 765 3.86 8.02 -28.29
C ASP A 765 2.93 9.21 -28.57
N ILE A 766 3.51 10.36 -28.94
CA ILE A 766 2.81 11.61 -29.17
C ILE A 766 3.18 12.15 -30.55
N ASP A 767 2.17 12.32 -31.40
CA ASP A 767 2.27 13.00 -32.70
C ASP A 767 1.67 14.41 -32.59
N MET A 768 2.47 15.43 -32.88
CA MET A 768 2.04 16.84 -32.91
C MET A 768 2.25 17.44 -34.30
N LYS A 769 1.45 18.45 -34.65
CA LYS A 769 1.73 19.30 -35.83
C LYS A 769 1.77 20.77 -35.42
N VAL A 770 2.86 21.44 -35.76
CA VAL A 770 3.15 22.83 -35.38
C VAL A 770 3.04 23.73 -36.60
N GLU A 771 2.29 24.83 -36.49
CA GLU A 771 2.13 25.82 -37.55
C GLU A 771 3.30 26.85 -37.52
N PRO A 772 4.05 27.06 -38.62
CA PRO A 772 5.31 27.84 -38.59
C PRO A 772 5.23 29.35 -38.34
N ILE A 773 4.05 29.98 -38.37
CA ILE A 773 3.89 31.44 -38.26
C ILE A 773 3.50 31.83 -36.83
N SER A 774 2.46 31.17 -36.31
CA SER A 774 1.93 31.33 -34.96
C SER A 774 2.71 30.51 -33.92
N ASN A 775 3.50 29.52 -34.36
CA ASN A 775 4.10 28.48 -33.53
C ASN A 775 3.07 27.58 -32.83
N ALA A 776 1.79 27.62 -33.21
CA ALA A 776 0.72 26.89 -32.54
C ALA A 776 0.73 25.39 -32.90
N VAL A 777 0.57 24.53 -31.89
CA VAL A 777 0.24 23.12 -32.04
C VAL A 777 -1.24 23.03 -32.44
N MET A 778 -1.53 22.54 -33.66
CA MET A 778 -2.88 22.48 -34.24
C MET A 778 -3.39 21.05 -34.48
N TYR A 779 -2.63 20.08 -34.01
CA TYR A 779 -2.96 18.66 -33.99
C TYR A 779 -2.16 18.01 -32.87
N GLY A 780 -2.81 17.17 -32.07
CA GLY A 780 -2.18 16.32 -31.07
C GLY A 780 -2.85 14.95 -31.05
N LYS A 781 -2.11 13.89 -31.33
CA LYS A 781 -2.54 12.51 -31.09
C LYS A 781 -1.61 11.89 -30.08
N VAL A 782 -2.18 11.31 -29.03
CA VAL A 782 -1.44 10.84 -27.86
C VAL A 782 -1.90 9.43 -27.52
N LYS A 783 -0.95 8.50 -27.49
CA LYS A 783 -1.12 7.18 -26.89
C LYS A 783 -0.19 7.08 -25.68
N VAL A 784 -0.76 6.81 -24.51
CA VAL A 784 0.01 6.45 -23.30
C VAL A 784 -0.31 5.01 -22.93
N THR A 785 0.71 4.24 -22.53
CA THR A 785 0.60 2.82 -22.24
C THR A 785 1.37 2.47 -20.97
N PHE A 786 0.62 1.96 -19.99
CA PHE A 786 1.13 1.51 -18.71
C PHE A 786 1.57 0.06 -18.83
N HIS A 787 2.86 -0.20 -18.66
CA HIS A 787 3.44 -1.53 -18.67
C HIS A 787 3.69 -1.99 -17.24
N LEU A 788 3.21 -3.17 -16.88
CA LEU A 788 3.45 -3.82 -15.59
C LEU A 788 4.49 -4.94 -15.77
N ASP A 789 5.51 -4.98 -14.91
CA ASP A 789 6.46 -6.11 -14.81
C ASP A 789 5.81 -7.31 -14.11
N MET A 790 5.82 -8.47 -14.76
CA MET A 790 5.18 -9.70 -14.29
C MET A 790 6.11 -10.62 -13.50
N ARG A 791 7.39 -10.24 -13.32
CA ARG A 791 8.39 -11.06 -12.61
C ARG A 791 8.28 -10.99 -11.08
N GLY A 792 7.44 -10.10 -10.56
CA GLY A 792 7.17 -9.94 -9.12
C GLY A 792 8.15 -9.01 -8.38
N THR A 793 7.99 -8.98 -7.06
CA THR A 793 8.77 -8.15 -6.13
C THR A 793 10.28 -8.42 -6.21
N GLY A 794 11.11 -7.38 -6.04
CA GLY A 794 12.57 -7.48 -6.16
C GLY A 794 13.12 -7.41 -7.59
N SER A 795 12.28 -7.53 -8.62
CA SER A 795 12.72 -7.41 -10.02
C SER A 795 12.97 -5.95 -10.43
N SER A 796 14.06 -5.71 -11.18
CA SER A 796 14.39 -4.44 -11.84
C SER A 796 14.73 -4.67 -13.32
N ASP A 797 14.79 -3.59 -14.11
CA ASP A 797 15.28 -3.60 -15.50
C ASP A 797 14.61 -4.65 -16.42
N PRO A 798 13.26 -4.62 -16.60
CA PRO A 798 12.55 -5.60 -17.41
C PRO A 798 12.80 -5.46 -18.91
N VAL A 799 12.74 -6.59 -19.61
CA VAL A 799 12.65 -6.62 -21.07
C VAL A 799 11.21 -6.32 -21.48
N ILE A 800 10.96 -5.10 -21.95
CA ILE A 800 9.62 -4.65 -22.34
C ILE A 800 9.01 -5.57 -23.41
N GLY A 801 7.82 -6.09 -23.12
CA GLY A 801 7.07 -7.01 -23.97
C GLY A 801 7.48 -8.49 -23.88
N GLU A 802 8.52 -8.83 -23.12
CA GLU A 802 8.83 -10.20 -22.69
C GLU A 802 8.52 -10.38 -21.20
N ASP A 803 9.06 -9.50 -20.36
CA ASP A 803 8.85 -9.47 -18.90
C ASP A 803 7.64 -8.61 -18.50
N THR A 804 7.23 -7.66 -19.35
CA THR A 804 6.14 -6.72 -19.08
C THR A 804 4.93 -6.90 -19.97
N MET A 805 3.76 -6.54 -19.45
CA MET A 805 2.51 -6.46 -20.22
C MET A 805 1.87 -5.06 -20.16
N PRO A 806 1.18 -4.60 -21.21
CA PRO A 806 0.37 -3.38 -21.13
C PRO A 806 -0.89 -3.65 -20.30
N VAL A 807 -1.16 -2.89 -19.24
CA VAL A 807 -2.35 -3.04 -18.37
C VAL A 807 -3.44 -2.02 -18.68
N PHE A 808 -3.05 -0.78 -18.96
CA PHE A 808 -3.96 0.32 -19.33
C PHE A 808 -3.40 1.09 -20.52
N GLU A 809 -4.28 1.56 -21.40
CA GLU A 809 -3.96 2.56 -22.42
C GLU A 809 -4.90 3.75 -22.29
N ILE A 810 -4.34 4.96 -22.50
CA ILE A 810 -5.13 6.18 -22.60
C ILE A 810 -4.84 6.78 -23.97
N HIS A 811 -5.91 7.08 -24.69
CA HIS A 811 -5.87 7.70 -26.01
C HIS A 811 -6.57 9.05 -25.93
N THR A 812 -5.84 10.11 -26.26
CA THR A 812 -6.44 11.42 -26.57
C THR A 812 -6.10 11.83 -27.99
N TYR A 813 -7.08 12.48 -28.60
CA TYR A 813 -6.98 13.01 -29.93
C TYR A 813 -7.43 14.46 -29.88
N SER A 814 -6.78 15.30 -30.67
CA SER A 814 -7.20 16.66 -30.86
C SER A 814 -6.74 17.21 -32.21
N GLU A 815 -7.63 17.99 -32.83
CA GLU A 815 -7.37 18.68 -34.09
C GLU A 815 -8.12 20.01 -34.16
N ILE A 816 -7.61 20.94 -34.96
CA ILE A 816 -8.32 22.16 -35.31
C ILE A 816 -9.63 21.83 -36.04
N ALA A 817 -10.75 22.43 -35.61
CA ALA A 817 -12.06 22.18 -36.23
C ALA A 817 -12.10 22.69 -37.68
N ASP A 818 -13.04 22.16 -38.48
CA ASP A 818 -13.13 22.52 -39.91
C ASP A 818 -13.52 24.00 -40.13
N GLU A 819 -14.25 24.62 -39.19
CA GLU A 819 -14.65 26.03 -39.24
C GLU A 819 -13.44 26.94 -38.90
N ASP A 820 -12.78 26.70 -37.76
CA ASP A 820 -11.60 27.45 -37.34
C ASP A 820 -10.42 27.30 -38.31
N ALA A 821 -10.23 26.11 -38.89
CA ALA A 821 -9.22 25.89 -39.93
C ALA A 821 -9.53 26.66 -41.21
N SER A 822 -10.81 26.84 -41.57
CA SER A 822 -11.22 27.68 -42.69
C SER A 822 -10.94 29.16 -42.39
N ASP A 823 -11.28 29.63 -41.19
CA ASP A 823 -11.11 31.03 -40.81
C ASP A 823 -9.64 31.40 -40.56
N PHE A 824 -8.83 30.53 -39.93
CA PHE A 824 -7.38 30.68 -39.87
C PHE A 824 -6.75 30.78 -41.27
N ASN A 825 -7.15 29.91 -42.20
CA ASN A 825 -6.66 29.99 -43.58
C ASN A 825 -7.06 31.31 -44.25
N ALA A 826 -8.28 31.81 -44.01
CA ALA A 826 -8.76 33.08 -44.57
C ALA A 826 -8.08 34.32 -43.96
N GLN A 827 -7.72 34.26 -42.67
CA GLN A 827 -7.09 35.34 -41.93
C GLN A 827 -5.56 35.37 -42.13
N VAL A 828 -4.88 34.22 -42.06
CA VAL A 828 -3.41 34.09 -42.08
C VAL A 828 -2.90 33.60 -43.43
N THR A 829 -3.17 32.33 -43.78
CA THR A 829 -2.56 31.64 -44.94
C THR A 829 -2.81 32.34 -46.28
N ASP A 830 -4.06 32.69 -46.58
CA ASP A 830 -4.49 33.27 -47.87
C ASP A 830 -4.01 34.72 -48.10
N ASN A 831 -3.60 35.41 -47.02
CA ASN A 831 -3.06 36.76 -47.08
C ASN A 831 -1.54 36.79 -47.30
N MET A 832 -0.84 35.65 -47.20
CA MET A 832 0.62 35.55 -47.30
C MET A 832 1.17 35.12 -48.68
N GLY A 833 0.32 34.97 -49.69
CA GLY A 833 0.77 34.68 -51.07
C GLY A 833 1.70 35.77 -51.65
N PRO A 834 2.42 35.51 -52.77
CA PRO A 834 3.46 36.40 -53.31
C PRO A 834 2.99 37.79 -53.83
N PHE A 835 1.71 38.12 -53.66
CA PHE A 835 1.13 39.44 -53.90
C PHE A 835 0.38 40.03 -52.68
N GLY A 836 0.36 39.34 -51.53
CA GLY A 836 -0.01 39.84 -50.20
C GLY A 836 -1.46 40.29 -49.95
N TRP A 837 -2.35 40.19 -50.95
CA TRP A 837 -3.71 40.74 -50.88
C TRP A 837 -4.66 39.98 -51.83
N THR A 838 -5.16 38.81 -51.40
CA THR A 838 -6.01 37.95 -52.26
C THR A 838 -7.46 37.80 -51.81
N ASN A 839 -7.79 37.96 -50.53
CA ASN A 839 -9.16 37.81 -50.03
C ASN A 839 -9.78 39.12 -49.54
N PHE A 840 -10.53 39.82 -50.41
CA PHE A 840 -11.30 41.03 -50.06
C PHE A 840 -12.75 40.67 -49.65
N GLY A 841 -12.92 39.65 -48.81
CA GLY A 841 -14.21 38.97 -48.60
C GLY A 841 -14.51 38.40 -47.21
N GLY A 842 -13.77 38.80 -46.16
CA GLY A 842 -14.10 38.46 -44.76
C GLY A 842 -15.15 39.39 -44.13
N SER A 843 -15.81 38.94 -43.06
CA SER A 843 -17.01 39.55 -42.45
C SER A 843 -16.79 40.85 -41.66
N VAL A 844 -15.56 41.38 -41.59
CA VAL A 844 -15.18 42.48 -40.70
C VAL A 844 -15.65 43.86 -41.19
N GLY A 845 -16.38 44.55 -40.30
CA GLY A 845 -16.90 45.92 -40.34
C GLY A 845 -16.46 46.88 -41.47
N GLY A 846 -17.46 47.40 -42.20
CA GLY A 846 -17.30 48.30 -43.36
C GLY A 846 -16.67 49.69 -43.15
N ILE A 847 -15.92 49.93 -42.07
CA ILE A 847 -15.12 51.14 -41.85
C ILE A 847 -13.75 51.02 -42.54
N LEU A 848 -13.09 49.85 -42.46
CA LEU A 848 -11.81 49.58 -43.10
C LEU A 848 -11.89 49.67 -44.64
N LEU A 849 -13.00 49.22 -45.24
CA LEU A 849 -13.28 49.37 -46.67
C LEU A 849 -13.21 50.84 -47.14
N VAL A 850 -13.74 51.78 -46.35
CA VAL A 850 -13.82 53.20 -46.73
C VAL A 850 -12.44 53.86 -46.72
N ILE A 851 -11.61 53.54 -45.72
CA ILE A 851 -10.23 54.05 -45.60
C ILE A 851 -9.38 53.48 -46.74
N SER A 852 -9.46 52.18 -47.00
CA SER A 852 -8.70 51.50 -48.06
C SER A 852 -9.09 51.97 -49.48
N VAL A 853 -10.38 52.21 -49.75
CA VAL A 853 -10.84 52.78 -51.03
C VAL A 853 -10.36 54.24 -51.19
N ALA A 854 -10.28 55.02 -50.11
CA ALA A 854 -9.70 56.36 -50.16
C ALA A 854 -8.18 56.30 -50.48
N GLN A 855 -7.44 55.41 -49.82
CA GLN A 855 -6.00 55.19 -50.07
C GLN A 855 -5.74 54.77 -51.53
N ALA A 856 -6.52 53.83 -52.05
CA ALA A 856 -6.43 53.37 -53.44
C ALA A 856 -6.71 54.48 -54.45
N MET A 857 -7.71 55.34 -54.19
CA MET A 857 -7.95 56.53 -55.02
C MET A 857 -6.76 57.51 -55.00
N PHE A 858 -6.10 57.72 -53.86
CA PHE A 858 -4.90 58.56 -53.82
C PHE A 858 -3.75 57.99 -54.67
N TYR A 859 -3.54 56.67 -54.68
CA TYR A 859 -2.55 56.04 -55.56
C TYR A 859 -2.91 56.14 -57.04
N VAL A 860 -4.17 55.93 -57.43
CA VAL A 860 -4.63 56.08 -58.82
C VAL A 860 -4.48 57.54 -59.31
N ILE A 861 -4.79 58.51 -58.44
CA ILE A 861 -4.57 59.94 -58.72
C ILE A 861 -3.07 60.26 -58.84
N GLY A 862 -2.23 59.70 -57.96
CA GLY A 862 -0.77 59.85 -58.02
C GLY A 862 -0.16 59.32 -59.32
N ILE A 863 -0.53 58.09 -59.71
CA ILE A 863 -0.09 57.47 -60.98
C ILE A 863 -0.61 58.28 -62.19
N GLY A 864 -1.85 58.78 -62.13
CA GLY A 864 -2.42 59.66 -63.16
C GLY A 864 -1.66 60.98 -63.30
N LEU A 865 -1.24 61.59 -62.19
CA LEU A 865 -0.43 62.81 -62.19
C LEU A 865 1.00 62.58 -62.71
N ILE A 866 1.61 61.43 -62.40
CA ILE A 866 2.92 61.03 -62.94
C ILE A 866 2.82 60.79 -64.46
N ALA A 867 1.76 60.12 -64.93
CA ALA A 867 1.51 59.92 -66.35
C ALA A 867 1.25 61.25 -67.10
N TYR A 868 0.53 62.18 -66.48
CA TYR A 868 0.31 63.53 -67.03
C TYR A 868 1.61 64.34 -67.09
N GLY A 869 2.43 64.32 -66.03
CA GLY A 869 3.74 64.96 -66.00
C GLY A 869 4.68 64.42 -67.07
N GLY A 870 4.72 63.09 -67.26
CA GLY A 870 5.51 62.44 -68.31
C GLY A 870 5.02 62.71 -69.74
N LEU A 871 3.77 63.12 -69.92
CA LEU A 871 3.25 63.58 -71.22
C LEU A 871 3.58 65.05 -71.48
N VAL A 872 3.55 65.91 -70.46
CA VAL A 872 3.91 67.34 -70.58
C VAL A 872 5.41 67.52 -70.83
N MET A 873 6.27 66.72 -70.20
CA MET A 873 7.74 66.79 -70.40
C MET A 873 8.20 66.30 -71.78
N LYS A 874 7.31 65.74 -72.62
CA LYS A 874 7.68 65.18 -73.93
C LYS A 874 7.54 66.16 -75.10
N ASP A 875 6.92 67.31 -74.89
CA ASP A 875 6.74 68.36 -75.90
C ASP A 875 7.78 69.51 -75.81
N GLU A 876 8.64 69.55 -74.78
CA GLU A 876 9.63 70.63 -74.59
C GLU A 876 11.07 70.33 -75.06
N ASP A 877 11.43 69.07 -75.37
CA ASP A 877 12.75 68.67 -75.91
C ASP A 877 12.98 69.09 -77.40
N GLY A 878 12.34 70.19 -77.83
CA GLY A 878 12.28 70.64 -79.21
C GLY A 878 13.07 71.92 -79.55
N GLU A 879 13.43 72.77 -78.58
CA GLU A 879 13.97 74.11 -78.91
C GLU A 879 15.13 74.64 -78.04
N SER A 880 16.19 75.04 -78.75
CA SER A 880 17.28 75.95 -78.34
C SER A 880 18.31 75.51 -77.28
N LEU A 881 19.35 74.83 -77.78
CA LEU A 881 20.72 75.23 -77.47
C LEU A 881 20.94 76.70 -77.88
N ILE A 882 21.40 77.60 -76.98
CA ILE A 882 22.19 78.82 -77.30
C ILE A 882 22.72 79.53 -76.01
N GLU A 883 24.02 79.88 -76.06
CA GLU A 883 24.80 80.91 -75.32
C GLU A 883 24.85 81.03 -73.77
N ASN A 884 26.04 80.64 -73.25
CA ASN A 884 26.96 81.38 -72.35
C ASN A 884 26.53 82.72 -71.69
N GLN A 885 26.84 82.91 -70.39
CA GLN A 885 28.06 83.61 -69.92
C GLN A 885 28.18 83.72 -68.38
N ASP A 886 29.40 83.55 -67.88
CA ASP A 886 30.07 84.17 -66.70
C ASP A 886 29.24 84.58 -65.45
N GLU A 887 29.34 83.83 -64.36
CA GLU A 887 30.24 84.13 -63.20
C GLU A 887 30.51 82.89 -62.32
#